data_AF-A0A2M8US46-F1
#
_entry.id   AF-A0A2M8US46-F1
#
_cell.length_a   1.000
_cell.length_b   1.000
_cell.length_c   1.000
_cell.angle_alpha   90.00
_cell.angle_beta   90.00
_cell.angle_gamma   90.00
#
_symmetry.space_group_name_H-M   'P 1'
#
loop_
_entity.id
_entity.type
_entity.pdbx_description
1 polymer ?
#
loop_
_entity_poly.entity_id
_entity_poly.type
_entity_poly.pdbx_seq_one_letter_code
_entity_poly.pdbx_strand_id
1 'polypeptide(L)'
;MNRIYRLVWSKSQQCWCVACEFARHSGKGGRALAVLGLGTLGGLYFGDALAADGSNYEKGIAGNPGLYVNDSTDSGCVFVHDTGVTGDMGWKYDGNNSNCKSGDKSTQTGRVLFYGTGSQAAGTNSLTLGDELFVNGGRIGLNNKIDGTNSLAIGNVGTDALGNPTGTRASAADSVAIGNNALASQQNALALGTGAQALAQEGVALGAGSVAGTAAGVAGYVPGGATQAQADAIAVTGSTLGAVAVGDAATGKFRQITGVAAGAQDSDAVNVAQLKGAVGSATADAVMYDNSTHNSVTLGGDTYNSTSKTGGTRITNVARGEGDSDAVNMSQLNETNQQVSNIDNRVSNVDNRVSNVDNRVTNVFGDDSEANIEQNGRGIRYVRTNDNGLPLEDAYAKGQGSTAVGYQAQATGDSALALGRNASATADNSVALGANSTTTADLSRPAYTPYGAPVAGVATGEVSIGTAGAERRVTNVAAGADETDAVNVSQLKGVSDRTEKLAQDALLWDPSANGGQGAFSADHNGTGPNKITQVADGDVNATSTDAINGSQLNQTNQQVANVDNRVTNVFGDDSEANVQENGRGIRYVRTNDNGLPVDDAYAKGQGSTAVGYQAQATGDSALALGRNATATADNSVALGANSTTTADLSHPAFAPNGARVAGVASGEVSVGAAGAERRVTNVAAGADETDAVNVSQLKGVSDRTDQLAQDSLLWDPTANGGNGAYNANHGGRGPNKITNVAAGDISTDSTDAINGSQLYEVTTQINNISLGRTKYFHTTSEKDDSVASGSDSIAVGPAAQASGASSLAMGDGANASADKASAIGSDASASGTAATAMGNGASASGTSSVAMGDGASASGERSSAIGAGANAQANDSVALGAGSVADREGSVSVGSAGNERQIVNVKAGEADTDAVNVSQLRQQGDTINGNISNVDARVTQAGVNISNLQNGTDGMFQVNNSSHLPKPRPSGADSLAGGAGAEATGDNSAAIGTRSRAGGRNATALGNGADAQATNSVALGAGSVADRENSVSVGSAGQERQITNVAAGTATTDAVNVGQLQKSMGDISNQFYDYTDSRYNALRHDLKKQDDILSAGIAGAMAMATLPQPYSPGASMAAVGLGNYRGQGALAVGVSKISDNGKWVTKLQGSTTSQGDTGVSVGVGYQW
;
A
#
# COMPACT_ATOMS: atom_id res chain seq x y z
N MET A 1 27.45 21.03 17.10
CA MET A 1 27.71 22.30 17.81
C MET A 1 26.71 22.43 18.95
N ASN A 2 27.08 23.10 20.07
CA ASN A 2 26.25 24.09 20.81
C ASN A 2 26.63 24.24 22.29
N ARG A 3 27.77 24.91 22.57
CA ARG A 3 27.85 26.13 23.41
C ARG A 3 29.30 26.60 23.54
N ILE A 4 29.51 27.91 23.39
CA ILE A 4 30.79 28.62 23.52
C ILE A 4 30.68 29.50 24.76
N TYR A 5 31.63 29.40 25.70
CA TYR A 5 31.50 30.05 27.01
C TYR A 5 32.29 31.34 27.20
N ARG A 6 33.36 31.60 26.42
CA ARG A 6 34.04 32.91 26.43
C ARG A 6 34.90 33.14 25.18
N LEU A 7 34.85 34.36 24.64
CA LEU A 7 35.87 34.93 23.75
C LEU A 7 36.86 35.74 24.60
N VAL A 8 38.15 35.50 24.45
CA VAL A 8 39.21 36.26 25.16
C VAL A 8 40.23 36.79 24.16
N TRP A 9 40.57 38.08 24.29
CA TRP A 9 41.55 38.76 23.44
C TRP A 9 42.98 38.47 23.90
N SER A 10 43.78 37.82 23.06
CA SER A 10 45.18 37.52 23.35
C SER A 10 46.09 38.69 22.96
N LYS A 11 46.60 39.44 23.95
CA LYS A 11 47.48 40.60 23.70
C LYS A 11 48.83 40.26 23.03
N SER A 12 49.29 39.02 23.08
CA SER A 12 50.52 38.59 22.40
C SER A 12 50.31 38.12 20.95
N GLN A 13 49.06 37.87 20.52
CA GLN A 13 48.74 37.37 19.18
C GLN A 13 47.69 38.19 18.43
N GLN A 14 47.18 39.28 19.01
CA GLN A 14 46.28 40.25 18.35
C GLN A 14 44.99 39.62 17.76
N CYS A 15 44.43 38.60 18.42
CA CYS A 15 43.21 37.94 17.99
C CYS A 15 42.34 37.46 19.18
N TRP A 16 41.08 37.12 18.89
CA TRP A 16 40.13 36.54 19.85
C TRP A 16 40.15 35.01 19.79
N CYS A 17 40.24 34.35 20.95
CA CYS A 17 40.26 32.88 21.07
C CYS A 17 39.07 32.38 21.92
N VAL A 18 38.66 31.12 21.73
CA VAL A 18 37.56 30.45 22.44
C VAL A 18 38.09 29.27 23.26
N ALA A 19 37.56 29.05 24.47
CA ALA A 19 37.94 27.94 25.36
C ALA A 19 36.73 27.12 25.84
N CYS A 20 36.95 25.81 26.04
CA CYS A 20 36.01 24.83 26.60
C CYS A 20 36.79 23.64 27.21
N GLU A 21 36.25 23.02 28.27
CA GLU A 21 36.97 22.07 29.13
C GLU A 21 36.22 20.72 29.26
N PHE A 22 36.96 19.61 29.41
CA PHE A 22 36.43 18.27 29.69
C PHE A 22 37.16 17.66 30.90
N ALA A 23 36.43 17.32 31.95
CA ALA A 23 37.00 16.69 33.15
C ALA A 23 37.11 15.16 33.00
N ARG A 24 38.16 14.55 33.57
CA ARG A 24 38.31 13.10 33.77
C ARG A 24 38.60 12.77 35.23
N HIS A 25 38.14 11.61 35.68
CA HIS A 25 38.19 11.16 37.08
C HIS A 25 39.53 10.46 37.41
N SER A 26 40.06 10.72 38.60
CA SER A 26 41.19 10.07 39.29
C SER A 26 41.09 8.55 39.44
N GLY A 27 42.16 7.76 39.68
CA GLY A 27 43.60 8.03 39.89
C GLY A 27 44.39 6.70 39.85
N LYS A 28 45.72 6.64 39.68
CA LYS A 28 46.85 7.13 40.52
C LYS A 28 48.10 7.37 39.63
N GLY A 29 49.21 8.02 40.04
CA GLY A 29 49.47 8.72 41.30
C GLY A 29 50.96 8.96 41.68
N GLY A 30 51.89 9.23 40.73
CA GLY A 30 53.32 9.47 40.99
C GLY A 30 53.92 10.51 40.04
N ARG A 31 54.86 11.36 40.51
CA ARG A 31 55.37 12.54 39.78
C ARG A 31 56.81 12.37 39.29
N ALA A 32 57.10 12.83 38.07
CA ALA A 32 58.41 13.29 37.65
C ALA A 32 58.26 14.54 36.77
N LEU A 33 59.16 15.51 36.93
CA LEU A 33 59.13 16.84 36.31
C LEU A 33 60.31 16.96 35.33
N ALA A 34 60.05 17.30 34.07
CA ALA A 34 61.09 17.71 33.12
C ALA A 34 60.57 18.87 32.26
N VAL A 35 61.38 19.92 32.13
CA VAL A 35 61.14 21.14 31.35
C VAL A 35 62.14 21.17 30.19
N LEU A 36 61.73 21.78 29.06
CA LEU A 36 62.39 22.02 27.76
C LEU A 36 61.62 21.28 26.64
N GLY A 37 61.41 21.84 25.44
CA GLY A 37 61.73 23.17 24.91
C GLY A 37 61.26 23.24 23.44
N LEU A 38 60.74 24.38 23.00
CA LEU A 38 60.06 24.60 21.70
C LEU A 38 60.70 23.93 20.47
N GLY A 39 59.89 23.21 19.68
CA GLY A 39 60.30 22.64 18.39
C GLY A 39 59.17 21.93 17.60
N THR A 40 58.30 22.71 16.96
CA THR A 40 57.45 22.37 15.78
C THR A 40 56.82 20.96 15.63
N LEU A 41 55.47 20.96 15.62
CA LEU A 41 54.57 20.06 14.84
C LEU A 41 54.58 18.54 15.12
N GLY A 42 53.39 18.00 15.43
CA GLY A 42 53.07 16.57 15.36
C GLY A 42 52.88 15.93 16.73
N GLY A 43 51.68 15.40 17.00
CA GLY A 43 51.30 14.87 18.31
C GLY A 43 52.17 13.69 18.77
N LEU A 44 52.65 13.79 20.02
CA LEU A 44 53.33 12.73 20.76
C LEU A 44 52.37 12.11 21.79
N TYR A 45 52.33 10.78 21.84
CA TYR A 45 52.02 10.01 23.04
C TYR A 45 53.16 9.00 23.23
N PHE A 46 53.78 9.02 24.41
CA PHE A 46 54.72 8.01 24.91
C PHE A 46 54.71 8.05 26.44
N GLY A 47 54.90 6.90 27.11
CA GLY A 47 55.18 6.86 28.54
C GLY A 47 54.60 5.66 29.28
N ASP A 48 55.22 4.49 29.13
CA ASP A 48 54.86 3.24 29.80
C ASP A 48 55.24 3.19 31.29
N ALA A 49 54.62 2.24 32.00
CA ALA A 49 55.20 1.57 33.18
C ALA A 49 54.66 0.11 33.21
N LEU A 50 55.33 -0.87 32.60
CA LEU A 50 56.54 -1.58 33.04
C LEU A 50 56.27 -2.76 34.03
N ALA A 51 55.96 -3.94 33.48
CA ALA A 51 56.42 -5.28 33.89
C ALA A 51 55.69 -6.36 33.06
N ALA A 52 56.30 -7.45 32.58
CA ALA A 52 57.70 -7.74 32.24
C ALA A 52 57.71 -8.99 31.32
N ASP A 53 58.64 -9.04 30.34
CA ASP A 53 59.06 -10.23 29.57
C ASP A 53 58.00 -10.91 28.64
N GLY A 54 58.18 -11.03 27.31
CA GLY A 54 59.31 -10.60 26.47
C GLY A 54 59.12 -10.87 24.96
N SER A 55 60.08 -10.37 24.16
CA SER A 55 60.34 -10.65 22.73
C SER A 55 59.35 -10.19 21.62
N ASN A 56 59.56 -8.95 21.16
CA ASN A 56 59.92 -8.56 19.78
C ASN A 56 59.10 -9.09 18.57
N TYR A 57 58.36 -8.20 17.88
CA TYR A 57 58.93 -7.36 16.78
C TYR A 57 57.95 -6.25 16.36
N GLU A 58 58.43 -5.01 16.21
CA GLU A 58 57.62 -3.89 15.72
C GLU A 58 57.58 -3.80 14.19
N LYS A 59 56.44 -3.35 13.64
CA LYS A 59 56.42 -2.49 12.45
C LYS A 59 55.13 -1.67 12.37
N GLY A 60 55.22 -0.35 12.49
CA GLY A 60 54.09 0.56 12.28
C GLY A 60 54.05 1.15 10.86
N ILE A 61 52.88 1.66 10.45
CA ILE A 61 52.63 3.08 10.12
C ILE A 61 51.13 3.28 9.79
N ALA A 62 50.63 4.49 10.04
CA ALA A 62 49.22 4.88 10.07
C ALA A 62 48.44 4.81 8.73
N GLY A 63 47.11 4.60 8.82
CA GLY A 63 46.17 4.86 7.72
C GLY A 63 44.69 4.50 8.02
N ASN A 64 43.81 5.50 8.07
CA ASN A 64 42.33 5.45 8.11
C ASN A 64 41.59 4.76 9.30
N PRO A 65 40.38 5.25 9.66
CA PRO A 65 39.52 4.62 10.65
C PRO A 65 38.73 3.45 10.04
N GLY A 66 39.42 2.34 9.77
CA GLY A 66 38.82 1.05 9.43
C GLY A 66 38.85 0.10 10.63
N LEU A 67 37.75 -0.60 10.89
CA LEU A 67 37.76 -1.75 11.79
C LEU A 67 38.42 -2.94 11.06
N TYR A 68 39.74 -3.04 11.14
CA TYR A 68 40.49 -4.17 10.58
C TYR A 68 40.31 -5.40 11.46
N VAL A 69 39.52 -6.37 10.98
CA VAL A 69 39.41 -7.71 11.58
C VAL A 69 40.12 -8.68 10.64
N ASN A 70 41.26 -9.18 11.10
CA ASN A 70 42.20 -10.06 10.39
C ASN A 70 42.93 -9.43 9.19
N ASP A 71 44.26 -9.31 9.30
CA ASP A 71 45.13 -9.20 8.11
C ASP A 71 45.50 -10.59 7.59
N SER A 72 46.16 -10.66 6.44
CA SER A 72 46.46 -11.93 5.74
C SER A 72 47.49 -12.84 6.44
N THR A 73 47.96 -12.51 7.64
CA THR A 73 48.93 -13.31 8.40
C THR A 73 48.37 -13.98 9.66
N ASP A 74 47.21 -13.57 10.17
CA ASP A 74 46.61 -14.13 11.38
C ASP A 74 45.51 -15.17 11.10
N SER A 75 45.42 -16.18 11.98
CA SER A 75 44.50 -17.32 11.88
C SER A 75 43.76 -17.55 13.19
N GLY A 76 43.04 -16.53 13.65
CA GLY A 76 42.30 -16.54 14.92
C GLY A 76 40.77 -16.41 14.74
N CYS A 77 40.01 -17.13 15.58
CA CYS A 77 38.55 -17.11 15.59
C CYS A 77 38.04 -16.01 16.57
N VAL A 78 37.09 -15.18 16.13
CA VAL A 78 36.52 -14.07 16.94
C VAL A 78 35.10 -14.40 17.37
N PHE A 79 34.80 -14.31 18.68
CA PHE A 79 33.50 -14.66 19.25
C PHE A 79 32.80 -13.47 19.88
N VAL A 80 31.48 -13.38 19.68
CA VAL A 80 30.57 -12.67 20.59
C VAL A 80 30.01 -13.68 21.59
N HIS A 81 30.02 -13.32 22.87
CA HIS A 81 29.45 -14.13 23.95
C HIS A 81 28.16 -13.47 24.45
N ASP A 82 27.03 -14.16 24.32
CA ASP A 82 25.90 -13.95 25.22
C ASP A 82 26.04 -14.98 26.34
N THR A 83 26.35 -14.50 27.55
CA THR A 83 26.18 -15.26 28.79
C THR A 83 25.07 -14.58 29.57
N GLY A 84 23.82 -15.00 29.32
CA GLY A 84 22.64 -14.36 29.87
C GLY A 84 22.55 -14.39 31.40
N VAL A 85 23.13 -13.37 32.05
CA VAL A 85 22.64 -12.73 33.29
C VAL A 85 23.25 -11.34 33.57
N THR A 86 24.34 -10.91 32.91
CA THR A 86 24.97 -9.59 33.14
C THR A 86 25.40 -8.93 31.83
N GLY A 87 24.83 -7.77 31.53
CA GLY A 87 24.86 -7.14 30.20
C GLY A 87 26.13 -6.36 29.83
N ASP A 88 27.29 -7.01 29.77
CA ASP A 88 28.51 -6.47 29.16
C ASP A 88 28.87 -7.24 27.88
N MET A 89 28.76 -6.59 26.70
CA MET A 89 29.19 -7.18 25.42
C MET A 89 30.71 -7.02 25.23
N GLY A 90 31.48 -8.04 25.61
CA GLY A 90 32.93 -8.10 25.43
C GLY A 90 33.37 -8.98 24.25
N TRP A 91 34.23 -8.43 23.38
CA TRP A 91 34.92 -9.19 22.33
C TRP A 91 36.19 -9.83 22.90
N LYS A 92 36.44 -11.12 22.64
CA LYS A 92 37.67 -11.83 23.02
C LYS A 92 38.34 -12.48 21.80
N TYR A 93 39.64 -12.24 21.66
CA TYR A 93 40.51 -12.95 20.71
C TYR A 93 41.20 -14.11 21.44
N ASP A 94 41.07 -15.33 20.89
CA ASP A 94 41.74 -16.53 21.36
C ASP A 94 42.94 -16.81 20.44
N GLY A 95 44.16 -16.65 20.97
CA GLY A 95 45.39 -16.85 20.21
C GLY A 95 45.79 -18.30 19.97
N ASN A 96 44.97 -19.30 20.35
CA ASN A 96 45.27 -20.72 20.16
C ASN A 96 44.25 -21.42 19.25
N ASN A 97 44.71 -21.80 18.04
CA ASN A 97 43.93 -22.46 17.00
C ASN A 97 43.62 -23.96 17.29
N SER A 98 43.24 -24.30 18.52
CA SER A 98 42.89 -25.66 18.94
C SER A 98 41.36 -25.92 19.01
N ASN A 99 40.55 -24.87 19.06
CA ASN A 99 39.08 -24.95 19.17
C ASN A 99 38.33 -24.83 17.81
N CYS A 100 39.03 -24.55 16.71
CA CYS A 100 38.39 -24.32 15.40
C CYS A 100 38.41 -25.57 14.50
N LYS A 101 37.96 -26.73 15.03
CA LYS A 101 37.73 -27.96 14.26
C LYS A 101 36.29 -28.01 13.71
N SER A 102 36.13 -28.55 12.50
CA SER A 102 34.85 -28.56 11.76
C SER A 102 33.70 -29.37 12.38
N GLY A 103 33.94 -30.08 13.49
CA GLY A 103 32.98 -30.97 14.14
C GLY A 103 31.90 -30.30 15.00
N ASP A 104 32.15 -29.11 15.55
CA ASP A 104 31.21 -28.41 16.48
C ASP A 104 30.16 -27.54 15.77
N LYS A 105 30.07 -27.62 14.44
CA LYS A 105 29.25 -26.72 13.60
C LYS A 105 27.72 -26.94 13.69
N SER A 106 27.22 -27.88 14.50
CA SER A 106 25.79 -28.24 14.57
C SER A 106 25.13 -28.02 15.94
N THR A 107 25.90 -27.64 16.97
CA THR A 107 25.43 -27.59 18.37
C THR A 107 25.29 -26.16 18.92
N GLN A 108 25.73 -25.13 18.20
CA GLN A 108 25.73 -23.74 18.66
C GLN A 108 24.52 -22.95 18.17
N THR A 109 23.44 -22.95 18.95
CA THR A 109 22.32 -21.99 18.83
C THR A 109 22.59 -20.74 19.66
N GLY A 110 22.16 -19.56 19.21
CA GLY A 110 22.24 -18.30 19.98
C GLY A 110 23.52 -17.47 19.82
N ARG A 111 24.39 -17.76 18.83
CA ARG A 111 25.66 -17.04 18.63
C ARG A 111 25.86 -16.59 17.19
N VAL A 112 26.67 -15.52 17.03
CA VAL A 112 27.20 -15.03 15.76
C VAL A 112 28.70 -15.30 15.72
N LEU A 113 29.15 -16.15 14.79
CA LEU A 113 30.57 -16.54 14.63
C LEU A 113 31.03 -16.27 13.20
N PHE A 114 32.24 -15.72 13.05
CA PHE A 114 32.95 -15.57 11.77
C PHE A 114 34.13 -16.56 11.73
N TYR A 115 34.24 -17.34 10.66
CA TYR A 115 35.29 -18.35 10.44
C TYR A 115 35.96 -18.15 9.09
N GLY A 116 37.30 -18.11 9.00
CA GLY A 116 38.03 -18.37 7.75
C GLY A 116 39.04 -17.31 7.29
N THR A 117 39.72 -17.61 6.17
CA THR A 117 40.89 -16.85 5.66
C THR A 117 40.61 -16.22 4.30
N GLY A 118 40.12 -14.98 4.30
CA GLY A 118 39.90 -14.20 3.09
C GLY A 118 41.17 -13.57 2.52
N SER A 119 41.28 -13.48 1.19
CA SER A 119 42.35 -12.76 0.49
C SER A 119 41.78 -11.56 -0.26
N GLN A 120 42.24 -10.36 0.08
CA GLN A 120 41.83 -9.11 -0.56
C GLN A 120 42.83 -8.73 -1.65
N ALA A 121 42.35 -8.38 -2.85
CA ALA A 121 43.21 -7.89 -3.93
C ALA A 121 43.69 -6.46 -3.62
N ALA A 122 45.00 -6.22 -3.74
CA ALA A 122 45.64 -4.96 -3.39
C ALA A 122 45.05 -3.78 -4.16
N GLY A 123 44.54 -2.77 -3.44
CA GLY A 123 43.92 -1.57 -4.00
C GLY A 123 42.39 -1.53 -3.96
N THR A 124 41.72 -2.45 -3.26
CA THR A 124 40.26 -2.47 -3.11
C THR A 124 39.79 -2.05 -1.71
N ASN A 125 38.71 -1.27 -1.63
CA ASN A 125 38.13 -0.77 -0.36
C ASN A 125 37.09 -1.74 0.25
N SER A 126 37.20 -3.05 0.01
CA SER A 126 36.14 -4.02 0.36
C SER A 126 36.38 -4.72 1.70
N LEU A 127 35.36 -4.80 2.56
CA LEU A 127 35.43 -5.46 3.87
C LEU A 127 35.33 -6.99 3.70
N THR A 128 36.47 -7.68 3.74
CA THR A 128 36.50 -9.15 3.69
C THR A 128 36.26 -9.74 5.08
N LEU A 129 35.06 -10.25 5.31
CA LEU A 129 34.71 -11.05 6.50
C LEU A 129 35.00 -12.53 6.21
N GLY A 130 35.48 -13.29 7.21
CA GLY A 130 35.95 -14.67 7.03
C GLY A 130 34.91 -15.64 6.45
N ASP A 131 35.40 -16.61 5.67
CA ASP A 131 34.74 -17.65 4.86
C ASP A 131 33.31 -18.10 5.20
N GLU A 132 32.94 -18.25 6.47
CA GLU A 132 31.60 -18.63 6.94
C GLU A 132 31.14 -17.75 8.11
N LEU A 133 29.92 -17.21 8.00
CA LEU A 133 29.17 -16.57 9.07
C LEU A 133 28.06 -17.52 9.57
N PHE A 134 28.12 -17.88 10.85
CA PHE A 134 27.07 -18.65 11.52
C PHE A 134 26.15 -17.73 12.31
N VAL A 135 24.83 -17.88 12.12
CA VAL A 135 23.80 -17.21 12.93
C VAL A 135 22.69 -18.23 13.25
N ASN A 136 22.46 -18.52 14.53
CA ASN A 136 21.41 -19.44 14.99
C ASN A 136 21.37 -20.81 14.26
N GLY A 137 22.54 -21.41 14.01
CA GLY A 137 22.66 -22.69 13.30
C GLY A 137 22.51 -22.62 11.77
N GLY A 138 22.13 -21.46 11.22
CA GLY A 138 22.20 -21.18 9.78
C GLY A 138 23.62 -20.81 9.34
N ARG A 139 24.03 -21.27 8.15
CA ARG A 139 25.31 -20.93 7.51
C ARG A 139 25.11 -19.89 6.42
N ILE A 140 25.87 -18.81 6.47
CA ILE A 140 26.01 -17.81 5.41
C ILE A 140 27.46 -17.88 4.91
N GLY A 141 27.67 -18.29 3.66
CA GLY A 141 29.00 -18.33 3.06
C GLY A 141 29.50 -16.93 2.70
N LEU A 142 30.66 -16.54 3.22
CA LEU A 142 31.34 -15.27 2.96
C LEU A 142 32.65 -15.45 2.16
N ASN A 143 33.07 -16.71 1.93
CA ASN A 143 34.19 -17.08 1.10
C ASN A 143 33.89 -16.79 -0.38
N ASN A 144 34.08 -15.55 -0.82
CA ASN A 144 33.70 -15.08 -2.15
C ASN A 144 34.81 -14.25 -2.79
N LYS A 145 34.97 -14.36 -4.12
CA LYS A 145 35.97 -13.58 -4.85
C LYS A 145 35.37 -12.26 -5.34
N ILE A 146 35.87 -11.17 -4.76
CA ILE A 146 35.52 -9.79 -5.08
C ILE A 146 36.69 -9.19 -5.88
N ASP A 147 36.58 -9.19 -7.21
CA ASP A 147 37.59 -8.57 -8.09
C ASP A 147 37.24 -7.11 -8.45
N GLY A 148 36.00 -6.69 -8.18
CA GLY A 148 35.49 -5.35 -8.48
C GLY A 148 35.63 -4.36 -7.33
N THR A 149 35.76 -3.07 -7.66
CA THR A 149 35.60 -1.99 -6.68
C THR A 149 34.13 -1.82 -6.31
N ASN A 150 33.84 -1.67 -5.01
CA ASN A 150 32.48 -1.44 -4.50
C ASN A 150 31.48 -2.59 -4.79
N SER A 151 31.98 -3.83 -4.96
CA SER A 151 31.15 -5.02 -5.25
C SER A 151 30.95 -5.93 -4.03
N LEU A 152 29.85 -6.69 -4.04
CA LEU A 152 29.42 -7.58 -2.94
C LEU A 152 29.20 -9.00 -3.45
N ALA A 153 29.81 -10.00 -2.80
CA ALA A 153 29.55 -11.40 -3.09
C ALA A 153 29.25 -12.20 -1.81
N ILE A 154 28.22 -13.06 -1.84
CA ILE A 154 27.72 -13.87 -0.70
C ILE A 154 27.33 -15.26 -1.21
N GLY A 155 27.98 -16.32 -0.74
CA GLY A 155 27.85 -17.68 -1.29
C GLY A 155 29.07 -18.55 -0.99
N ASN A 156 29.24 -19.66 -1.72
CA ASN A 156 30.41 -20.52 -1.64
C ASN A 156 31.47 -20.12 -2.70
N VAL A 157 32.74 -20.40 -2.42
CA VAL A 157 33.81 -20.52 -3.43
C VAL A 157 34.25 -21.98 -3.54
N GLY A 158 34.29 -22.48 -4.77
CA GLY A 158 35.13 -23.61 -5.14
C GLY A 158 36.31 -23.11 -5.99
N THR A 159 37.29 -23.98 -6.22
CA THR A 159 38.25 -23.83 -7.33
C THR A 159 38.21 -25.07 -8.21
N ASP A 160 38.48 -24.93 -9.50
CA ASP A 160 38.80 -26.09 -10.34
C ASP A 160 40.20 -26.65 -10.00
N ALA A 161 40.56 -27.76 -10.64
CA ALA A 161 41.87 -28.40 -10.46
C ALA A 161 43.06 -27.56 -11.02
N LEU A 162 42.79 -26.42 -11.66
CA LEU A 162 43.78 -25.46 -12.18
C LEU A 162 43.91 -24.22 -11.28
N GLY A 163 43.15 -24.14 -10.18
CA GLY A 163 43.14 -22.99 -9.26
C GLY A 163 42.25 -21.83 -9.72
N ASN A 164 41.44 -21.99 -10.76
CA ASN A 164 40.47 -20.98 -11.15
C ASN A 164 39.27 -20.99 -10.18
N PRO A 165 38.74 -19.84 -9.75
CA PRO A 165 37.57 -19.76 -8.87
C PRO A 165 36.29 -20.20 -9.59
N THR A 166 35.66 -21.26 -9.09
CA THR A 166 34.44 -21.91 -9.63
C THR A 166 33.18 -21.70 -8.78
N GLY A 167 33.21 -20.78 -7.81
CA GLY A 167 32.04 -20.40 -7.03
C GLY A 167 31.55 -18.97 -7.28
N THR A 168 31.07 -18.35 -6.22
CA THR A 168 30.32 -17.09 -6.21
C THR A 168 31.26 -15.88 -6.39
N ARG A 169 30.94 -15.01 -7.35
CA ARG A 169 31.86 -13.99 -7.87
C ARG A 169 31.15 -12.70 -8.26
N ALA A 170 31.61 -11.58 -7.72
CA ALA A 170 31.25 -10.22 -8.17
C ALA A 170 32.52 -9.55 -8.72
N SER A 171 32.75 -9.69 -10.03
CA SER A 171 34.07 -9.47 -10.64
C SER A 171 34.23 -8.15 -11.39
N ALA A 172 33.28 -7.23 -11.25
CA ALA A 172 33.31 -5.90 -11.87
C ALA A 172 32.83 -4.82 -10.88
N ALA A 173 33.05 -3.55 -11.21
CA ALA A 173 32.67 -2.44 -10.33
C ALA A 173 31.16 -2.43 -10.03
N ASP A 174 30.79 -2.14 -8.79
CA ASP A 174 29.40 -2.01 -8.34
C ASP A 174 28.52 -3.27 -8.59
N SER A 175 29.14 -4.44 -8.79
CA SER A 175 28.44 -5.70 -9.05
C SER A 175 28.04 -6.44 -7.76
N VAL A 176 26.97 -7.24 -7.81
CA VAL A 176 26.44 -7.96 -6.65
C VAL A 176 26.12 -9.41 -7.01
N ALA A 177 26.68 -10.39 -6.30
CA ALA A 177 26.47 -11.82 -6.55
C ALA A 177 26.10 -12.57 -5.26
N ILE A 178 24.86 -13.05 -5.14
CA ILE A 178 24.32 -13.65 -3.93
C ILE A 178 23.71 -15.02 -4.24
N GLY A 179 24.28 -16.08 -3.65
CA GLY A 179 23.88 -17.48 -3.84
C GLY A 179 25.01 -18.33 -4.41
N ASN A 180 25.03 -19.62 -4.07
CA ASN A 180 26.13 -20.53 -4.43
C ASN A 180 26.39 -20.55 -5.95
N ASN A 181 27.64 -20.34 -6.38
CA ASN A 181 28.05 -20.21 -7.78
C ASN A 181 27.37 -19.07 -8.57
N ALA A 182 26.83 -18.02 -7.90
CA ALA A 182 26.30 -16.86 -8.61
C ALA A 182 27.44 -15.98 -9.18
N LEU A 183 27.28 -15.44 -10.38
CA LEU A 183 28.29 -14.67 -11.11
C LEU A 183 27.72 -13.34 -11.59
N ALA A 184 28.20 -12.22 -11.06
CA ALA A 184 27.97 -10.90 -11.63
C ALA A 184 29.29 -10.41 -12.25
N SER A 185 29.39 -10.47 -13.58
CA SER A 185 30.67 -10.31 -14.29
C SER A 185 30.88 -8.95 -14.97
N GLN A 186 29.92 -8.04 -14.89
CA GLN A 186 29.96 -6.72 -15.52
C GLN A 186 29.58 -5.60 -14.55
N GLN A 187 29.85 -4.35 -14.91
CA GLN A 187 29.55 -3.19 -14.06
C GLN A 187 28.04 -3.10 -13.76
N ASN A 188 27.70 -2.71 -12.52
CA ASN A 188 26.32 -2.60 -12.02
C ASN A 188 25.47 -3.89 -12.12
N ALA A 189 26.08 -5.05 -12.40
CA ALA A 189 25.35 -6.30 -12.61
C ALA A 189 24.93 -6.97 -11.30
N LEU A 190 23.73 -7.55 -11.24
CA LEU A 190 23.17 -8.21 -10.05
C LEU A 190 22.78 -9.67 -10.36
N ALA A 191 23.39 -10.62 -9.68
CA ALA A 191 23.04 -12.04 -9.74
C ALA A 191 22.55 -12.54 -8.37
N LEU A 192 21.29 -12.97 -8.27
CA LEU A 192 20.64 -13.36 -7.02
C LEU A 192 19.99 -14.75 -7.15
N GLY A 193 20.68 -15.78 -6.68
CA GLY A 193 20.24 -17.17 -6.65
C GLY A 193 21.38 -18.15 -7.00
N THR A 194 21.29 -19.40 -6.53
CA THR A 194 22.29 -20.43 -6.81
C THR A 194 22.52 -20.60 -8.31
N GLY A 195 23.73 -20.31 -8.81
CA GLY A 195 24.10 -20.40 -10.22
C GLY A 195 23.53 -19.30 -11.12
N ALA A 196 22.96 -18.22 -10.56
CA ALA A 196 22.51 -17.07 -11.34
C ALA A 196 23.71 -16.35 -11.99
N GLN A 197 23.59 -15.90 -13.24
CA GLN A 197 24.67 -15.25 -13.98
C GLN A 197 24.21 -13.95 -14.63
N ALA A 198 24.74 -12.82 -14.19
CA ALA A 198 24.55 -11.52 -14.82
C ALA A 198 25.81 -11.17 -15.63
N LEU A 199 25.70 -11.34 -16.95
CA LEU A 199 26.81 -11.33 -17.92
C LEU A 199 26.84 -10.06 -18.78
N ALA A 200 25.81 -9.22 -18.69
CA ALA A 200 25.71 -7.90 -19.32
C ALA A 200 25.84 -6.78 -18.28
N GLN A 201 26.36 -5.61 -18.70
CA GLN A 201 26.37 -4.40 -17.87
C GLN A 201 24.94 -4.05 -17.47
N GLU A 202 24.73 -3.72 -16.18
CA GLU A 202 23.41 -3.45 -15.58
C GLU A 202 22.40 -4.61 -15.69
N GLY A 203 22.85 -5.80 -16.10
CA GLY A 203 22.00 -6.99 -16.19
C GLY A 203 21.63 -7.54 -14.81
N VAL A 204 20.42 -8.06 -14.67
CA VAL A 204 19.89 -8.56 -13.39
C VAL A 204 19.37 -9.98 -13.52
N ALA A 205 20.10 -10.97 -12.99
CA ALA A 205 19.68 -12.37 -12.97
C ALA A 205 19.04 -12.74 -11.62
N LEU A 206 17.75 -13.08 -11.63
CA LEU A 206 16.95 -13.38 -10.43
C LEU A 206 16.50 -14.85 -10.41
N GLY A 207 16.76 -15.55 -9.31
CA GLY A 207 16.45 -16.98 -9.13
C GLY A 207 17.59 -17.91 -9.57
N ALA A 208 17.57 -19.14 -9.06
CA ALA A 208 18.66 -20.11 -9.28
C ALA A 208 18.85 -20.46 -10.77
N GLY A 209 20.07 -20.35 -11.27
CA GLY A 209 20.41 -20.70 -12.66
C GLY A 209 19.80 -19.79 -13.73
N SER A 210 19.37 -18.57 -13.37
CA SER A 210 18.94 -17.54 -14.31
C SER A 210 20.13 -16.86 -14.99
N VAL A 211 20.03 -16.48 -16.25
CA VAL A 211 21.13 -15.89 -17.04
C VAL A 211 20.69 -14.59 -17.71
N ALA A 212 21.21 -13.45 -17.22
CA ALA A 212 21.03 -12.12 -17.80
C ALA A 212 22.21 -11.77 -18.72
N GLY A 213 22.17 -12.26 -19.96
CA GLY A 213 23.20 -12.04 -20.97
C GLY A 213 22.92 -10.92 -21.99
N THR A 214 21.70 -10.36 -21.99
CA THR A 214 21.27 -9.35 -22.97
C THR A 214 21.65 -7.95 -22.51
N ALA A 215 22.44 -7.24 -23.32
CA ALA A 215 22.87 -5.87 -23.05
C ALA A 215 21.79 -4.82 -23.39
N ALA A 216 22.03 -3.58 -22.97
CA ALA A 216 21.24 -2.42 -23.39
C ALA A 216 21.26 -2.22 -24.92
N GLY A 217 20.24 -1.52 -25.44
CA GLY A 217 20.08 -1.20 -26.86
C GLY A 217 19.44 -2.31 -27.71
N VAL A 218 19.04 -3.44 -27.10
CA VAL A 218 18.35 -4.51 -27.83
C VAL A 218 16.88 -4.15 -28.02
N ALA A 219 16.44 -4.15 -29.29
CA ALA A 219 15.06 -3.85 -29.66
C ALA A 219 14.10 -4.97 -29.24
N GLY A 220 12.87 -4.58 -28.89
CA GLY A 220 11.77 -5.52 -28.63
C GLY A 220 11.34 -6.29 -29.90
N TYR A 221 10.62 -7.40 -29.70
CA TYR A 221 10.09 -8.18 -30.82
C TYR A 221 8.99 -7.40 -31.56
N VAL A 222 9.21 -7.10 -32.84
CA VAL A 222 8.20 -6.53 -33.74
C VAL A 222 7.51 -7.68 -34.50
N PRO A 223 6.21 -7.92 -34.31
CA PRO A 223 5.49 -8.99 -35.02
C PRO A 223 5.35 -8.68 -36.52
N GLY A 224 5.39 -9.74 -37.34
CA GLY A 224 5.21 -9.64 -38.78
C GLY A 224 3.81 -9.13 -39.13
N GLY A 225 3.73 -7.96 -39.76
CA GLY A 225 2.47 -7.27 -40.05
C GLY A 225 2.20 -6.04 -39.15
N ALA A 226 3.08 -5.72 -38.20
CA ALA A 226 3.02 -4.46 -37.47
C ALA A 226 3.08 -3.26 -38.44
N THR A 227 2.18 -2.28 -38.24
CA THR A 227 2.23 -1.00 -38.97
C THR A 227 3.46 -0.20 -38.55
N GLN A 228 3.89 0.77 -39.37
CA GLN A 228 5.05 1.61 -39.05
C GLN A 228 4.91 2.28 -37.68
N ALA A 229 3.73 2.82 -37.35
CA ALA A 229 3.47 3.43 -36.04
C ALA A 229 3.60 2.44 -34.86
N GLN A 230 3.23 1.17 -35.05
CA GLN A 230 3.42 0.13 -34.02
C GLN A 230 4.88 -0.28 -33.90
N ALA A 231 5.62 -0.37 -35.02
CA ALA A 231 7.06 -0.62 -35.00
C ALA A 231 7.83 0.53 -34.33
N ASP A 232 7.43 1.78 -34.59
CA ASP A 232 8.00 2.98 -33.98
C ASP A 232 7.71 3.03 -32.47
N ALA A 233 6.48 2.71 -32.05
CA ALA A 233 6.12 2.62 -30.63
C ALA A 233 6.94 1.54 -29.89
N ILE A 234 7.08 0.34 -30.48
CA ILE A 234 7.93 -0.72 -29.92
C ILE A 234 9.39 -0.27 -29.85
N ALA A 235 9.90 0.45 -30.87
CA ALA A 235 11.26 0.98 -30.88
C ALA A 235 11.52 2.03 -29.78
N VAL A 236 10.52 2.86 -29.43
CA VAL A 236 10.61 3.82 -28.31
C VAL A 236 10.75 3.11 -26.95
N THR A 237 10.21 1.89 -26.80
CA THR A 237 10.36 1.07 -25.58
C THR A 237 11.66 0.23 -25.53
N GLY A 238 12.63 0.47 -26.41
CA GLY A 238 13.90 -0.27 -26.45
C GLY A 238 14.68 -0.21 -25.13
N SER A 239 15.32 -1.33 -24.74
CA SER A 239 15.99 -1.45 -23.44
C SER A 239 17.13 -0.44 -23.28
N THR A 240 17.03 0.47 -22.31
CA THR A 240 18.09 1.47 -22.02
C THR A 240 19.18 0.94 -21.08
N LEU A 241 18.88 -0.12 -20.33
CA LEU A 241 19.78 -0.80 -19.38
C LEU A 241 19.91 -2.29 -19.76
N GLY A 242 20.74 -3.04 -19.03
CA GLY A 242 20.85 -4.49 -19.17
C GLY A 242 19.55 -5.23 -18.79
N ALA A 243 19.32 -6.41 -19.37
CA ALA A 243 18.06 -7.12 -19.19
C ALA A 243 17.90 -7.76 -17.79
N VAL A 244 16.65 -7.82 -17.32
CA VAL A 244 16.26 -8.59 -16.13
C VAL A 244 15.84 -10.00 -16.54
N ALA A 245 16.57 -11.02 -16.09
CA ALA A 245 16.30 -12.43 -16.41
C ALA A 245 15.86 -13.22 -15.16
N VAL A 246 14.65 -13.77 -15.19
CA VAL A 246 14.12 -14.70 -14.17
C VAL A 246 14.37 -16.18 -14.51
N GLY A 247 15.13 -16.45 -15.55
CA GLY A 247 15.42 -17.78 -16.08
C GLY A 247 16.60 -17.77 -17.06
N ASP A 248 16.78 -18.86 -17.79
CA ASP A 248 17.82 -19.02 -18.81
C ASP A 248 17.18 -19.58 -20.09
N ALA A 249 17.04 -18.72 -21.09
CA ALA A 249 16.44 -19.07 -22.37
C ALA A 249 17.31 -20.04 -23.19
N ALA A 250 18.64 -20.01 -23.02
CA ALA A 250 19.55 -20.88 -23.76
C ALA A 250 19.52 -22.34 -23.26
N THR A 251 19.15 -22.56 -21.99
CA THR A 251 18.92 -23.91 -21.43
C THR A 251 17.45 -24.24 -21.16
N GLY A 252 16.51 -23.43 -21.66
CA GLY A 252 15.06 -23.69 -21.58
C GLY A 252 14.45 -23.57 -20.18
N LYS A 253 15.11 -22.87 -19.25
CA LYS A 253 14.65 -22.68 -17.87
C LYS A 253 13.81 -21.42 -17.75
N PHE A 254 12.49 -21.55 -17.73
CA PHE A 254 11.57 -20.42 -17.57
C PHE A 254 10.93 -20.40 -16.18
N ARG A 255 10.52 -19.20 -15.72
CA ARG A 255 9.77 -19.00 -14.47
C ARG A 255 8.55 -18.13 -14.72
N GLN A 256 7.47 -18.40 -13.98
CA GLN A 256 6.31 -17.54 -13.94
C GLN A 256 6.59 -16.32 -13.04
N ILE A 257 6.20 -15.13 -13.50
CA ILE A 257 6.15 -13.92 -12.68
C ILE A 257 4.69 -13.73 -12.25
N THR A 258 4.40 -14.00 -10.97
CA THR A 258 3.05 -13.96 -10.40
C THR A 258 2.83 -12.66 -9.62
N GLY A 259 1.58 -12.15 -9.59
CA GLY A 259 1.25 -10.91 -8.88
C GLY A 259 1.52 -9.63 -9.67
N VAL A 260 1.77 -9.75 -10.98
CA VAL A 260 1.91 -8.60 -11.89
C VAL A 260 0.55 -7.91 -12.05
N ALA A 261 0.48 -6.64 -11.64
CA ALA A 261 -0.69 -5.79 -11.85
C ALA A 261 -0.97 -5.58 -13.35
N ALA A 262 -2.10 -4.98 -13.70
CA ALA A 262 -2.31 -4.57 -15.09
C ALA A 262 -1.35 -3.41 -15.41
N GLY A 263 -0.50 -3.57 -16.43
CA GLY A 263 0.38 -2.52 -16.92
C GLY A 263 -0.42 -1.31 -17.42
N ALA A 264 0.04 -0.11 -17.08
CA ALA A 264 -0.57 1.17 -17.42
C ALA A 264 0.25 2.00 -18.42
N GLN A 265 1.52 1.62 -18.65
CA GLN A 265 2.42 2.21 -19.64
C GLN A 265 2.92 1.13 -20.62
N ASP A 266 3.32 1.55 -21.84
CA ASP A 266 3.74 0.63 -22.91
C ASP A 266 4.97 -0.24 -22.56
N SER A 267 5.77 0.18 -21.57
CA SER A 267 6.93 -0.56 -21.05
C SER A 267 6.62 -1.55 -19.93
N ASP A 268 5.38 -1.63 -19.45
CA ASP A 268 5.01 -2.47 -18.31
C ASP A 268 4.90 -3.97 -18.68
N ALA A 269 5.15 -4.83 -17.69
CA ALA A 269 4.93 -6.26 -17.86
C ALA A 269 3.43 -6.59 -17.95
N VAL A 270 2.97 -7.01 -19.13
CA VAL A 270 1.58 -7.39 -19.39
C VAL A 270 1.21 -8.66 -18.63
N ASN A 271 0.13 -8.62 -17.84
CA ASN A 271 -0.36 -9.80 -17.14
C ASN A 271 -1.33 -10.66 -17.98
N VAL A 272 -1.62 -11.89 -17.54
CA VAL A 272 -2.47 -12.83 -18.29
C VAL A 272 -3.92 -12.32 -18.45
N ALA A 273 -4.41 -11.45 -17.56
CA ALA A 273 -5.75 -10.86 -17.69
C ALA A 273 -5.78 -9.81 -18.82
N GLN A 274 -4.78 -8.95 -18.91
CA GLN A 274 -4.62 -8.01 -20.03
C GLN A 274 -4.40 -8.73 -21.36
N LEU A 275 -3.56 -9.77 -21.40
CA LEU A 275 -3.36 -10.57 -22.61
C LEU A 275 -4.66 -11.24 -23.06
N LYS A 276 -5.47 -11.78 -22.12
CA LYS A 276 -6.80 -12.30 -22.42
C LYS A 276 -7.77 -11.22 -22.90
N GLY A 277 -7.69 -10.00 -22.35
CA GLY A 277 -8.45 -8.84 -22.81
C GLY A 277 -8.09 -8.43 -24.24
N ALA A 278 -6.79 -8.32 -24.54
CA ALA A 278 -6.29 -7.98 -25.87
C ALA A 278 -6.64 -9.05 -26.91
N VAL A 279 -6.45 -10.34 -26.60
CA VAL A 279 -6.85 -11.44 -27.48
C VAL A 279 -8.37 -11.49 -27.66
N GLY A 280 -9.15 -11.29 -26.58
CA GLY A 280 -10.61 -11.24 -26.65
C GLY A 280 -11.13 -10.09 -27.51
N SER A 281 -10.53 -8.90 -27.39
CA SER A 281 -10.88 -7.74 -28.21
C SER A 281 -10.43 -7.89 -29.67
N ALA A 282 -9.32 -8.58 -29.94
CA ALA A 282 -8.86 -8.89 -31.29
C ALA A 282 -9.73 -9.96 -31.99
N THR A 283 -10.50 -10.77 -31.24
CA THR A 283 -11.41 -11.79 -31.77
C THR A 283 -12.88 -11.37 -31.83
N ALA A 284 -13.24 -10.20 -31.29
CA ALA A 284 -14.63 -9.72 -31.27
C ALA A 284 -15.16 -9.36 -32.66
N ASP A 285 -14.31 -8.74 -33.50
CA ASP A 285 -14.63 -8.31 -34.86
C ASP A 285 -13.95 -9.16 -35.96
N ALA A 286 -13.25 -10.23 -35.57
CA ALA A 286 -12.54 -11.10 -36.51
C ALA A 286 -13.43 -12.25 -37.00
N VAL A 287 -13.40 -12.49 -38.31
CA VAL A 287 -14.04 -13.67 -38.92
C VAL A 287 -13.23 -14.92 -38.54
N MET A 288 -13.75 -15.68 -37.57
CA MET A 288 -13.13 -16.92 -37.07
C MET A 288 -13.56 -18.12 -37.91
N TYR A 289 -12.63 -19.05 -38.16
CA TYR A 289 -12.92 -20.33 -38.80
C TYR A 289 -13.44 -21.33 -37.76
N ASP A 290 -14.45 -22.12 -38.13
CA ASP A 290 -15.12 -23.06 -37.23
C ASP A 290 -14.23 -24.22 -36.79
N ASN A 291 -13.13 -24.46 -37.52
CA ASN A 291 -12.14 -25.49 -37.22
C ASN A 291 -10.77 -25.17 -37.85
N SER A 292 -9.73 -25.86 -37.37
CA SER A 292 -8.34 -25.66 -37.79
C SER A 292 -8.02 -26.03 -39.25
N THR A 293 -8.94 -26.66 -39.99
CA THR A 293 -8.77 -26.90 -41.44
C THR A 293 -9.20 -25.71 -42.29
N HIS A 294 -9.76 -24.65 -41.69
CA HIS A 294 -10.19 -23.41 -42.36
C HIS A 294 -11.29 -23.59 -43.43
N ASN A 295 -11.93 -24.77 -43.47
CA ASN A 295 -12.95 -25.14 -44.46
C ASN A 295 -14.37 -24.64 -44.14
N SER A 296 -14.59 -23.95 -43.02
CA SER A 296 -15.91 -23.45 -42.62
C SER A 296 -15.78 -22.19 -41.75
N VAL A 297 -16.75 -21.29 -41.89
CA VAL A 297 -16.86 -20.01 -41.17
C VAL A 297 -18.33 -19.77 -40.83
N THR A 298 -18.67 -19.74 -39.54
CA THR A 298 -20.00 -19.38 -39.07
C THR A 298 -20.02 -17.91 -38.65
N LEU A 299 -20.61 -17.07 -39.50
CA LEU A 299 -20.85 -15.66 -39.17
C LEU A 299 -22.02 -15.56 -38.20
N GLY A 300 -21.78 -15.00 -37.01
CA GLY A 300 -22.77 -14.89 -35.94
C GLY A 300 -23.94 -13.95 -36.27
N GLY A 301 -25.16 -14.42 -36.03
CA GLY A 301 -26.41 -13.67 -36.17
C GLY A 301 -27.64 -14.57 -36.03
N ASP A 302 -28.82 -13.98 -35.84
CA ASP A 302 -30.09 -14.73 -35.83
C ASP A 302 -30.32 -15.44 -37.18
N THR A 303 -31.14 -16.49 -37.23
CA THR A 303 -31.45 -17.18 -38.49
C THR A 303 -32.08 -16.23 -39.52
N TYR A 304 -31.50 -16.14 -40.73
CA TYR A 304 -32.01 -15.27 -41.79
C TYR A 304 -33.46 -15.63 -42.15
N ASN A 305 -34.38 -14.70 -41.90
CA ASN A 305 -35.78 -14.85 -42.26
C ASN A 305 -36.00 -14.27 -43.67
N SER A 306 -36.26 -15.15 -44.63
CA SER A 306 -36.46 -14.81 -46.04
C SER A 306 -37.70 -13.94 -46.33
N THR A 307 -38.62 -13.82 -45.38
CA THR A 307 -39.84 -13.00 -45.52
C THR A 307 -39.64 -11.59 -44.99
N SER A 308 -39.06 -11.43 -43.79
CA SER A 308 -38.77 -10.11 -43.20
C SER A 308 -37.45 -9.50 -43.67
N LYS A 309 -36.56 -10.29 -44.27
CA LYS A 309 -35.17 -9.92 -44.63
C LYS A 309 -34.33 -9.48 -43.42
N THR A 310 -34.67 -10.00 -42.23
CA THR A 310 -33.98 -9.75 -40.96
C THR A 310 -33.39 -11.03 -40.39
N GLY A 311 -32.40 -10.91 -39.51
CA GLY A 311 -31.46 -12.00 -39.18
C GLY A 311 -30.39 -12.16 -40.27
N GLY A 312 -29.39 -13.00 -40.00
CA GLY A 312 -28.24 -13.29 -40.86
C GLY A 312 -27.21 -12.16 -40.92
N THR A 313 -25.94 -12.52 -41.19
CA THR A 313 -24.84 -11.56 -41.35
C THR A 313 -24.73 -11.13 -42.82
N ARG A 314 -24.73 -9.81 -43.08
CA ARG A 314 -24.60 -9.27 -44.44
C ARG A 314 -23.14 -9.01 -44.79
N ILE A 315 -22.59 -9.77 -45.73
CA ILE A 315 -21.24 -9.54 -46.26
C ILE A 315 -21.32 -8.50 -47.40
N THR A 316 -20.71 -7.33 -47.20
CA THR A 316 -20.60 -6.27 -48.22
C THR A 316 -19.22 -6.26 -48.86
N ASN A 317 -19.09 -5.69 -50.06
CA ASN A 317 -17.84 -5.61 -50.83
C ASN A 317 -17.23 -6.97 -51.26
N VAL A 318 -18.08 -7.99 -51.44
CA VAL A 318 -17.68 -9.26 -52.07
C VAL A 318 -17.44 -9.01 -53.56
N ALA A 319 -16.19 -9.21 -54.01
CA ALA A 319 -15.82 -9.17 -55.43
C ALA A 319 -16.58 -10.23 -56.24
N ARG A 320 -16.45 -10.21 -57.58
CA ARG A 320 -16.99 -11.32 -58.39
C ARG A 320 -16.12 -12.54 -58.14
N GLY A 321 -16.72 -13.67 -57.74
CA GLY A 321 -15.99 -14.93 -57.60
C GLY A 321 -15.51 -15.43 -58.96
N GLU A 322 -14.24 -15.83 -59.05
CA GLU A 322 -13.61 -16.30 -60.30
C GLU A 322 -13.34 -17.81 -60.27
N GLY A 323 -13.17 -18.41 -59.08
CA GLY A 323 -13.04 -19.85 -58.88
C GLY A 323 -14.27 -20.51 -58.24
N ASP A 324 -14.40 -21.83 -58.40
CA ASP A 324 -15.54 -22.65 -57.92
C ASP A 324 -15.77 -22.58 -56.39
N SER A 325 -14.77 -22.15 -55.61
CA SER A 325 -14.82 -21.98 -54.16
C SER A 325 -15.18 -20.57 -53.68
N ASP A 326 -15.32 -19.62 -54.60
CA ASP A 326 -15.51 -18.21 -54.25
C ASP A 326 -16.98 -17.88 -53.92
N ALA A 327 -17.19 -16.88 -53.06
CA ALA A 327 -18.52 -16.40 -52.75
C ALA A 327 -19.13 -15.62 -53.93
N VAL A 328 -20.22 -16.15 -54.50
CA VAL A 328 -20.98 -15.51 -55.60
C VAL A 328 -21.64 -14.22 -55.10
N ASN A 329 -21.33 -13.08 -55.71
CA ASN A 329 -21.95 -11.81 -55.35
C ASN A 329 -23.28 -11.56 -56.11
N MET A 330 -24.08 -10.59 -55.64
CA MET A 330 -25.39 -10.30 -56.25
C MET A 330 -25.32 -9.88 -57.73
N SER A 331 -24.19 -9.36 -58.22
CA SER A 331 -24.06 -9.05 -59.66
C SER A 331 -24.04 -10.33 -60.50
N GLN A 332 -23.30 -11.35 -60.07
CA GLN A 332 -23.22 -12.65 -60.74
C GLN A 332 -24.53 -13.44 -60.62
N LEU A 333 -25.23 -13.34 -59.49
CA LEU A 333 -26.55 -13.95 -59.34
C LEU A 333 -27.59 -13.25 -60.23
N ASN A 334 -27.57 -11.91 -60.33
CA ASN A 334 -28.46 -11.18 -61.23
C ASN A 334 -28.19 -11.50 -62.70
N GLU A 335 -26.92 -11.64 -63.09
CA GLU A 335 -26.49 -12.01 -64.43
C GLU A 335 -26.89 -13.45 -64.79
N THR A 336 -26.73 -14.39 -63.84
CA THR A 336 -27.29 -15.75 -63.95
C THR A 336 -28.82 -15.73 -64.06
N ASN A 337 -29.52 -14.92 -63.27
CA ASN A 337 -30.98 -14.78 -63.34
C ASN A 337 -31.44 -14.17 -64.69
N GLN A 338 -30.68 -13.26 -65.28
CA GLN A 338 -30.92 -12.78 -66.65
C GLN A 338 -30.69 -13.88 -67.69
N GLN A 339 -29.66 -14.72 -67.53
CA GLN A 339 -29.46 -15.90 -68.39
C GLN A 339 -30.62 -16.91 -68.25
N VAL A 340 -31.13 -17.14 -67.04
CA VAL A 340 -32.31 -17.99 -66.80
C VAL A 340 -33.58 -17.39 -67.43
N SER A 341 -33.80 -16.08 -67.32
CA SER A 341 -34.90 -15.39 -68.00
C SER A 341 -34.77 -15.46 -69.54
N ASN A 342 -33.56 -15.39 -70.07
CA ASN A 342 -33.29 -15.61 -71.50
C ASN A 342 -33.50 -17.08 -71.92
N ILE A 343 -33.27 -18.04 -71.03
CA ILE A 343 -33.60 -19.46 -71.24
C ILE A 343 -35.12 -19.65 -71.23
N ASP A 344 -35.85 -19.04 -70.30
CA ASP A 344 -37.32 -19.10 -70.22
C ASP A 344 -37.99 -18.56 -71.50
N ASN A 345 -37.51 -17.42 -71.99
CA ASN A 345 -37.89 -16.89 -73.31
C ASN A 345 -37.55 -17.85 -74.47
N ARG A 346 -36.43 -18.58 -74.41
CA ARG A 346 -36.07 -19.59 -75.42
C ARG A 346 -36.95 -20.85 -75.31
N VAL A 347 -37.31 -21.28 -74.11
CA VAL A 347 -38.19 -22.44 -73.86
C VAL A 347 -39.60 -22.14 -74.35
N SER A 348 -40.15 -20.95 -74.06
CA SER A 348 -41.43 -20.49 -74.64
C SER A 348 -41.43 -20.48 -76.18
N ASN A 349 -40.30 -20.19 -76.82
CA ASN A 349 -40.16 -20.29 -78.28
C ASN A 349 -40.01 -21.73 -78.78
N VAL A 350 -39.54 -22.67 -77.95
CA VAL A 350 -39.49 -24.10 -78.27
C VAL A 350 -40.88 -24.73 -78.15
N ASP A 351 -41.65 -24.44 -77.10
CA ASP A 351 -43.03 -24.93 -76.94
C ASP A 351 -43.92 -24.53 -78.14
N ASN A 352 -43.82 -23.26 -78.56
CA ASN A 352 -44.51 -22.78 -79.76
C ASN A 352 -44.09 -23.53 -81.04
N ARG A 353 -42.85 -24.05 -81.12
CA ARG A 353 -42.40 -24.87 -82.26
C ARG A 353 -42.84 -26.34 -82.15
N VAL A 354 -42.85 -26.92 -80.94
CA VAL A 354 -43.26 -28.31 -80.70
C VAL A 354 -44.77 -28.48 -80.95
N SER A 355 -45.59 -27.55 -80.46
CA SER A 355 -47.06 -27.56 -80.67
C SER A 355 -47.47 -27.51 -82.15
N ASN A 356 -46.63 -26.89 -83.01
CA ASN A 356 -46.81 -26.88 -84.46
C ASN A 356 -46.36 -28.16 -85.18
N VAL A 357 -45.54 -29.02 -84.54
CA VAL A 357 -45.13 -30.32 -85.08
C VAL A 357 -46.16 -31.40 -84.73
N ASP A 358 -46.69 -31.39 -83.52
CA ASP A 358 -47.66 -32.38 -83.03
C ASP A 358 -48.92 -32.43 -83.91
N ASN A 359 -49.49 -31.25 -84.22
CA ASN A 359 -50.63 -31.09 -85.14
C ASN A 359 -50.39 -31.60 -86.58
N ARG A 360 -49.12 -31.79 -87.00
CA ARG A 360 -48.79 -32.30 -88.35
C ARG A 360 -48.69 -33.82 -88.41
N VAL A 361 -48.47 -34.52 -87.29
CA VAL A 361 -48.20 -35.98 -87.28
C VAL A 361 -49.49 -36.79 -87.15
N THR A 362 -50.45 -36.34 -86.34
CA THR A 362 -51.74 -37.01 -86.10
C THR A 362 -52.61 -37.15 -87.36
N ASN A 363 -52.35 -36.37 -88.41
CA ASN A 363 -53.13 -36.31 -89.64
C ASN A 363 -52.71 -37.31 -90.74
N VAL A 364 -51.92 -38.37 -90.45
CA VAL A 364 -51.34 -39.24 -91.51
C VAL A 364 -51.86 -40.69 -91.49
N PHE A 365 -52.39 -41.20 -90.38
CA PHE A 365 -52.94 -42.56 -90.27
C PHE A 365 -54.48 -42.54 -90.09
N GLY A 366 -55.17 -43.57 -90.58
CA GLY A 366 -56.63 -43.71 -90.52
C GLY A 366 -57.12 -44.40 -89.24
N ASP A 367 -58.44 -44.63 -89.15
CA ASP A 367 -59.08 -45.35 -88.02
C ASP A 367 -58.63 -46.81 -87.98
N ASP A 368 -58.13 -47.27 -86.83
CA ASP A 368 -57.49 -48.58 -86.63
C ASP A 368 -58.26 -49.49 -85.66
N SER A 369 -59.54 -49.22 -85.42
CA SER A 369 -60.40 -50.00 -84.53
C SER A 369 -60.64 -51.46 -84.98
N GLU A 370 -60.64 -52.38 -84.02
CA GLU A 370 -60.69 -53.84 -84.24
C GLU A 370 -61.92 -54.30 -85.07
N ALA A 371 -63.06 -53.63 -84.89
CA ALA A 371 -64.30 -53.92 -85.63
C ALA A 371 -64.23 -53.56 -87.13
N ASN A 372 -63.45 -52.54 -87.52
CA ASN A 372 -63.32 -52.16 -88.93
C ASN A 372 -62.47 -53.19 -89.70
N ILE A 373 -61.46 -53.76 -89.05
CA ILE A 373 -60.48 -54.67 -89.66
C ILE A 373 -61.13 -56.00 -90.09
N GLU A 374 -62.06 -56.56 -89.30
CA GLU A 374 -62.73 -57.83 -89.63
C GLU A 374 -63.77 -57.72 -90.76
N GLN A 375 -64.41 -56.55 -90.94
CA GLN A 375 -65.37 -56.35 -92.03
C GLN A 375 -64.73 -55.83 -93.33
N ASN A 376 -63.74 -54.93 -93.24
CA ASN A 376 -63.28 -54.13 -94.37
C ASN A 376 -61.77 -54.27 -94.67
N GLY A 377 -60.98 -54.91 -93.79
CA GLY A 377 -59.53 -55.03 -93.92
C GLY A 377 -58.75 -53.81 -93.42
N ARG A 378 -57.42 -53.80 -93.59
CA ARG A 378 -56.54 -52.70 -93.13
C ARG A 378 -56.15 -51.77 -94.28
N GLY A 379 -56.47 -50.48 -94.18
CA GLY A 379 -56.21 -49.46 -95.21
C GLY A 379 -55.32 -48.28 -94.78
N ILE A 380 -54.79 -47.55 -95.78
CA ILE A 380 -54.01 -46.30 -95.58
C ILE A 380 -54.83 -45.13 -96.15
N ARG A 381 -55.22 -44.17 -95.30
CA ARG A 381 -56.08 -43.03 -95.67
C ARG A 381 -55.49 -42.07 -96.73
N TYR A 382 -54.19 -42.18 -97.03
CA TYR A 382 -53.48 -41.28 -97.96
C TYR A 382 -52.74 -41.96 -99.12
N VAL A 383 -53.36 -42.97 -99.75
CA VAL A 383 -53.49 -42.82 -101.21
C VAL A 383 -54.50 -41.68 -101.38
N ARG A 384 -54.06 -40.48 -101.78
CA ARG A 384 -54.89 -39.26 -101.72
C ARG A 384 -56.12 -39.33 -102.63
N THR A 385 -57.20 -39.91 -102.13
CA THR A 385 -58.57 -39.55 -102.49
C THR A 385 -59.02 -38.46 -101.51
N ASN A 386 -59.58 -37.36 -102.04
CA ASN A 386 -59.97 -36.21 -101.22
C ASN A 386 -61.44 -36.37 -100.82
N ASP A 387 -61.67 -37.20 -99.81
CA ASP A 387 -63.01 -37.67 -99.44
C ASP A 387 -63.60 -36.88 -98.26
N ASN A 388 -63.10 -35.66 -98.03
CA ASN A 388 -63.51 -34.85 -96.88
C ASN A 388 -65.03 -34.61 -96.86
N GLY A 389 -65.65 -34.89 -95.71
CA GLY A 389 -67.09 -34.74 -95.49
C GLY A 389 -67.96 -35.81 -96.16
N LEU A 390 -67.40 -36.67 -97.02
CA LEU A 390 -68.06 -37.91 -97.35
C LEU A 390 -68.07 -38.78 -96.07
N PRO A 391 -69.20 -39.42 -95.70
CA PRO A 391 -69.32 -40.16 -94.44
C PRO A 391 -68.26 -41.26 -94.35
N LEU A 392 -67.74 -41.57 -93.16
CA LEU A 392 -66.65 -42.54 -92.97
C LEU A 392 -67.03 -43.94 -93.48
N GLU A 393 -66.64 -44.25 -94.72
CA GLU A 393 -66.86 -45.52 -95.41
C GLU A 393 -65.64 -45.87 -96.28
N ASP A 394 -65.07 -47.05 -96.06
CA ASP A 394 -63.82 -47.49 -96.68
C ASP A 394 -64.02 -48.20 -98.04
N ALA A 395 -62.93 -48.40 -98.77
CA ALA A 395 -62.88 -49.28 -99.95
C ALA A 395 -62.80 -50.75 -99.53
N TYR A 396 -63.47 -51.67 -100.24
CA TYR A 396 -63.38 -53.11 -99.95
C TYR A 396 -63.28 -53.99 -101.21
N ALA A 397 -62.51 -55.07 -101.10
CA ALA A 397 -62.32 -56.09 -102.14
C ALA A 397 -62.71 -57.48 -101.58
N LYS A 398 -63.53 -58.22 -102.32
CA LYS A 398 -64.18 -59.46 -101.84
C LYS A 398 -64.05 -60.66 -102.79
N GLY A 399 -63.97 -60.45 -104.11
CA GLY A 399 -63.74 -61.51 -105.08
C GLY A 399 -62.33 -62.10 -104.93
N GLN A 400 -62.14 -63.38 -105.25
CA GLN A 400 -60.83 -64.02 -105.04
C GLN A 400 -59.78 -63.39 -105.97
N GLY A 401 -58.71 -62.85 -105.39
CA GLY A 401 -57.67 -62.11 -106.11
C GLY A 401 -58.06 -60.68 -106.54
N SER A 402 -59.23 -60.17 -106.14
CA SER A 402 -59.70 -58.83 -106.49
C SER A 402 -58.96 -57.70 -105.75
N THR A 403 -59.05 -56.46 -106.24
CA THR A 403 -58.38 -55.29 -105.62
C THR A 403 -59.25 -54.03 -105.73
N ALA A 404 -59.40 -53.29 -104.63
CA ALA A 404 -60.19 -52.06 -104.53
C ALA A 404 -59.37 -50.93 -103.89
N VAL A 405 -59.34 -49.73 -104.51
CA VAL A 405 -58.58 -48.57 -104.00
C VAL A 405 -59.34 -47.26 -104.22
N GLY A 406 -59.56 -46.50 -103.15
CA GLY A 406 -60.26 -45.21 -103.11
C GLY A 406 -61.65 -45.31 -102.47
N TYR A 407 -62.07 -44.28 -101.74
CA TYR A 407 -63.30 -44.25 -100.91
C TYR A 407 -64.53 -44.96 -101.54
N GLN A 408 -65.19 -45.85 -100.81
CA GLN A 408 -66.30 -46.70 -101.29
C GLN A 408 -66.03 -47.54 -102.57
N ALA A 409 -64.78 -47.75 -103.02
CA ALA A 409 -64.51 -48.66 -104.15
C ALA A 409 -64.80 -50.12 -103.77
N GLN A 410 -65.38 -50.89 -104.70
CA GLN A 410 -65.88 -52.25 -104.52
C GLN A 410 -65.34 -53.16 -105.63
N ALA A 411 -64.52 -54.15 -105.29
CA ALA A 411 -64.12 -55.20 -106.23
C ALA A 411 -64.70 -56.54 -105.78
N THR A 412 -65.70 -57.07 -106.49
CA THR A 412 -66.49 -58.21 -106.01
C THR A 412 -66.56 -59.40 -106.97
N GLY A 413 -66.31 -59.20 -108.27
CA GLY A 413 -66.08 -60.29 -109.22
C GLY A 413 -64.72 -60.95 -109.02
N ASP A 414 -64.55 -62.21 -109.44
CA ASP A 414 -63.28 -62.91 -109.32
C ASP A 414 -62.24 -62.33 -110.29
N SER A 415 -61.02 -62.11 -109.78
CA SER A 415 -59.94 -61.35 -110.46
C SER A 415 -60.32 -59.93 -110.93
N ALA A 416 -61.38 -59.33 -110.39
CA ALA A 416 -61.83 -57.98 -110.78
C ALA A 416 -61.01 -56.85 -110.12
N LEU A 417 -60.90 -55.71 -110.81
CA LEU A 417 -60.11 -54.55 -110.35
C LEU A 417 -60.96 -53.28 -110.33
N ALA A 418 -61.10 -52.65 -109.15
CA ALA A 418 -61.83 -51.40 -108.95
C ALA A 418 -60.89 -50.29 -108.43
N LEU A 419 -60.57 -49.29 -109.26
CA LEU A 419 -59.53 -48.30 -108.97
C LEU A 419 -60.06 -46.86 -109.07
N GLY A 420 -60.51 -46.30 -107.96
CA GLY A 420 -60.98 -44.93 -107.79
C GLY A 420 -62.23 -44.85 -106.91
N ARG A 421 -62.46 -43.70 -106.27
CA ARG A 421 -63.61 -43.45 -105.37
C ARG A 421 -64.95 -43.98 -105.95
N ASN A 422 -65.64 -44.90 -105.29
CA ASN A 422 -66.90 -45.55 -105.70
C ASN A 422 -66.81 -46.45 -106.96
N ALA A 423 -65.61 -46.78 -107.46
CA ALA A 423 -65.49 -47.72 -108.57
C ALA A 423 -66.01 -49.11 -108.17
N SER A 424 -66.81 -49.78 -109.01
CA SER A 424 -67.44 -51.06 -108.72
C SER A 424 -67.18 -52.07 -109.84
N ALA A 425 -66.24 -52.99 -109.62
CA ALA A 425 -65.93 -54.08 -110.54
C ALA A 425 -66.64 -55.37 -110.08
N THR A 426 -67.80 -55.64 -110.67
CA THR A 426 -68.73 -56.69 -110.21
C THR A 426 -68.76 -57.92 -111.12
N ALA A 427 -68.49 -57.75 -112.42
CA ALA A 427 -68.33 -58.84 -113.37
C ALA A 427 -66.92 -59.46 -113.28
N ASP A 428 -66.83 -60.78 -113.44
CA ASP A 428 -65.57 -61.51 -113.46
C ASP A 428 -64.63 -61.00 -114.56
N ASN A 429 -63.33 -61.09 -114.30
CA ASN A 429 -62.27 -60.75 -115.27
C ASN A 429 -62.35 -59.32 -115.85
N SER A 430 -63.11 -58.42 -115.22
CA SER A 430 -63.44 -57.09 -115.74
C SER A 430 -62.87 -55.97 -114.86
N VAL A 431 -62.59 -54.82 -115.46
CA VAL A 431 -61.83 -53.72 -114.82
C VAL A 431 -62.67 -52.43 -114.76
N ALA A 432 -62.94 -51.94 -113.55
CA ALA A 432 -63.56 -50.64 -113.30
C ALA A 432 -62.49 -49.60 -112.94
N LEU A 433 -62.09 -48.78 -113.92
CA LEU A 433 -60.95 -47.87 -113.79
C LEU A 433 -61.41 -46.40 -113.72
N GLY A 434 -61.10 -45.74 -112.60
CA GLY A 434 -61.50 -44.38 -112.27
C GLY A 434 -62.70 -44.30 -111.31
N ALA A 435 -62.84 -43.16 -110.63
CA ALA A 435 -63.90 -42.95 -109.63
C ALA A 435 -65.32 -43.14 -110.19
N ASN A 436 -66.17 -43.89 -109.49
CA ASN A 436 -67.54 -44.27 -109.84
C ASN A 436 -67.61 -45.10 -111.14
N SER A 437 -66.49 -45.67 -111.62
CA SER A 437 -66.56 -46.58 -112.77
C SER A 437 -67.27 -47.87 -112.40
N THR A 438 -68.15 -48.39 -113.25
CA THR A 438 -68.83 -49.67 -112.98
C THR A 438 -68.64 -50.60 -114.15
N THR A 439 -68.24 -51.85 -113.90
CA THR A 439 -68.37 -52.88 -114.94
C THR A 439 -69.80 -53.40 -115.00
N THR A 440 -70.32 -53.57 -116.22
CA THR A 440 -71.65 -54.11 -116.47
C THR A 440 -71.61 -55.64 -116.56
N ALA A 441 -72.60 -56.30 -115.96
CA ALA A 441 -72.62 -57.76 -115.89
C ALA A 441 -73.19 -58.46 -117.15
N ASP A 442 -73.75 -57.71 -118.10
CA ASP A 442 -74.42 -58.26 -119.28
C ASP A 442 -73.53 -58.22 -120.54
N LEU A 443 -72.53 -59.11 -120.56
CA LEU A 443 -71.66 -59.36 -121.71
C LEU A 443 -72.37 -60.12 -122.86
N SER A 444 -73.67 -60.41 -122.75
CA SER A 444 -74.41 -61.25 -123.69
C SER A 444 -75.01 -60.50 -124.90
N ARG A 445 -74.96 -59.16 -124.89
CA ARG A 445 -75.54 -58.32 -125.95
C ARG A 445 -74.66 -58.26 -127.21
N PRO A 446 -75.23 -58.42 -128.43
CA PRO A 446 -74.50 -58.23 -129.68
C PRO A 446 -73.97 -56.80 -129.87
N ALA A 447 -72.82 -56.66 -130.52
CA ALA A 447 -72.19 -55.38 -130.83
C ALA A 447 -72.99 -54.53 -131.84
N TYR A 448 -72.77 -53.20 -131.81
CA TYR A 448 -73.53 -52.20 -132.57
C TYR A 448 -73.32 -52.29 -134.10
N THR A 449 -74.42 -52.24 -134.87
CA THR A 449 -74.43 -52.46 -136.33
C THR A 449 -74.91 -51.24 -137.14
N PRO A 450 -74.05 -50.26 -137.44
CA PRO A 450 -74.39 -49.20 -138.40
C PRO A 450 -74.28 -49.72 -139.84
N TYR A 451 -75.36 -49.60 -140.62
CA TYR A 451 -75.42 -49.91 -142.07
C TYR A 451 -75.25 -51.38 -142.53
N GLY A 452 -75.60 -52.36 -141.68
CA GLY A 452 -76.32 -53.55 -142.18
C GLY A 452 -75.52 -54.78 -142.64
N ALA A 453 -74.26 -54.96 -142.23
CA ALA A 453 -73.56 -56.25 -142.31
C ALA A 453 -73.10 -56.70 -140.89
N PRO A 454 -73.15 -58.00 -140.52
CA PRO A 454 -72.85 -58.43 -139.16
C PRO A 454 -71.34 -58.59 -138.92
N VAL A 455 -70.84 -58.03 -137.82
CA VAL A 455 -69.50 -58.30 -137.27
C VAL A 455 -69.64 -59.31 -136.12
N ALA A 456 -68.84 -60.38 -136.10
CA ALA A 456 -69.10 -61.54 -135.25
C ALA A 456 -68.08 -61.69 -134.08
N GLY A 457 -68.58 -61.67 -132.85
CA GLY A 457 -67.83 -61.97 -131.63
C GLY A 457 -68.63 -61.62 -130.37
N VAL A 458 -68.57 -62.46 -129.32
CA VAL A 458 -69.18 -62.21 -128.01
C VAL A 458 -68.06 -62.02 -126.99
N ALA A 459 -68.12 -60.96 -126.18
CA ALA A 459 -67.01 -60.56 -125.30
C ALA A 459 -66.93 -61.42 -124.02
N THR A 460 -65.71 -61.69 -123.56
CA THR A 460 -65.42 -62.48 -122.34
C THR A 460 -65.07 -61.63 -121.11
N GLY A 461 -65.17 -60.30 -121.22
CA GLY A 461 -64.86 -59.34 -120.15
C GLY A 461 -64.83 -57.91 -120.72
N GLU A 462 -64.88 -56.90 -119.85
CA GLU A 462 -64.84 -55.48 -120.25
C GLU A 462 -63.88 -54.62 -119.42
N VAL A 463 -63.39 -53.53 -120.02
CA VAL A 463 -62.62 -52.48 -119.34
C VAL A 463 -63.48 -51.22 -119.31
N SER A 464 -64.13 -51.00 -118.18
CA SER A 464 -65.03 -49.87 -117.95
C SER A 464 -64.27 -48.72 -117.29
N ILE A 465 -64.00 -47.67 -118.06
CA ILE A 465 -63.31 -46.46 -117.60
C ILE A 465 -64.29 -45.38 -117.09
N GLY A 466 -65.54 -45.75 -116.81
CA GLY A 466 -66.59 -44.88 -116.26
C GLY A 466 -67.78 -45.68 -115.77
N THR A 467 -68.79 -45.01 -115.22
CA THR A 467 -70.16 -45.54 -115.25
C THR A 467 -70.73 -45.27 -116.64
N ALA A 468 -71.80 -45.96 -117.05
CA ALA A 468 -72.57 -45.51 -118.21
C ALA A 468 -73.06 -44.06 -117.94
N GLY A 469 -72.68 -43.11 -118.80
CA GLY A 469 -72.89 -41.67 -118.60
C GLY A 469 -71.79 -40.93 -117.81
N ALA A 470 -70.69 -41.60 -117.44
CA ALA A 470 -69.50 -41.00 -116.83
C ALA A 470 -68.19 -41.59 -117.38
N GLU A 471 -68.18 -41.94 -118.66
CA GLU A 471 -67.05 -42.51 -119.39
C GLU A 471 -65.87 -41.54 -119.47
N ARG A 472 -64.65 -42.07 -119.31
CA ARG A 472 -63.41 -41.28 -119.46
C ARG A 472 -62.90 -41.34 -120.90
N ARG A 473 -62.18 -40.31 -121.32
CA ARG A 473 -61.46 -40.33 -122.60
C ARG A 473 -60.20 -41.18 -122.47
N VAL A 474 -59.97 -42.08 -123.42
CA VAL A 474 -58.65 -42.71 -123.60
C VAL A 474 -57.82 -41.82 -124.51
N THR A 475 -56.69 -41.32 -124.00
CA THR A 475 -55.70 -40.56 -124.79
C THR A 475 -54.49 -41.44 -125.11
N ASN A 476 -53.69 -41.03 -126.11
CA ASN A 476 -52.58 -41.82 -126.67
C ASN A 476 -52.98 -43.16 -127.35
N VAL A 477 -54.23 -43.28 -127.77
CA VAL A 477 -54.70 -44.39 -128.63
C VAL A 477 -54.11 -44.20 -130.04
N ALA A 478 -53.31 -45.19 -130.48
CA ALA A 478 -52.82 -45.26 -131.87
C ALA A 478 -54.01 -45.39 -132.85
N ALA A 479 -53.82 -45.08 -134.12
CA ALA A 479 -54.89 -45.27 -135.09
C ALA A 479 -55.20 -46.77 -135.21
N GLY A 480 -56.46 -47.15 -134.98
CA GLY A 480 -56.87 -48.55 -134.99
C GLY A 480 -56.57 -49.20 -136.34
N ALA A 481 -55.86 -50.32 -136.30
CA ALA A 481 -55.39 -51.06 -137.46
C ALA A 481 -56.32 -52.23 -137.78
N ASP A 482 -56.81 -52.92 -136.74
CA ASP A 482 -57.78 -54.01 -136.86
C ASP A 482 -59.19 -53.52 -136.50
N GLU A 483 -60.24 -54.21 -137.00
CA GLU A 483 -61.64 -53.74 -136.91
C GLU A 483 -62.19 -53.63 -135.47
N THR A 484 -61.52 -54.23 -134.50
CA THR A 484 -61.87 -54.18 -133.06
C THR A 484 -61.09 -53.13 -132.27
N ASP A 485 -60.16 -52.40 -132.89
CA ASP A 485 -59.36 -51.40 -132.20
C ASP A 485 -60.16 -50.15 -131.83
N ALA A 486 -59.73 -49.48 -130.75
CA ALA A 486 -60.28 -48.18 -130.39
C ALA A 486 -59.92 -47.12 -131.45
N VAL A 487 -60.91 -46.68 -132.21
CA VAL A 487 -60.77 -45.70 -133.30
C VAL A 487 -60.33 -44.34 -132.74
N ASN A 488 -59.22 -43.79 -133.23
CA ASN A 488 -58.63 -42.58 -132.64
C ASN A 488 -59.12 -41.27 -133.28
N VAL A 489 -58.79 -40.13 -132.66
CA VAL A 489 -59.26 -38.80 -133.10
C VAL A 489 -58.80 -38.43 -134.51
N SER A 490 -57.66 -38.95 -135.01
CA SER A 490 -57.27 -38.71 -136.41
C SER A 490 -58.16 -39.43 -137.42
N GLN A 491 -58.64 -40.64 -137.09
CA GLN A 491 -59.63 -41.35 -137.89
C GLN A 491 -61.01 -40.65 -137.83
N LEU A 492 -61.39 -40.10 -136.66
CA LEU A 492 -62.56 -39.23 -136.53
C LEU A 492 -62.41 -37.90 -137.29
N LYS A 493 -61.18 -37.39 -137.48
CA LYS A 493 -60.95 -36.15 -138.23
C LYS A 493 -61.30 -36.30 -139.72
N GLY A 494 -61.13 -37.49 -140.31
CA GLY A 494 -61.67 -37.81 -141.64
C GLY A 494 -63.22 -37.80 -141.71
N VAL A 495 -63.91 -37.83 -140.58
CA VAL A 495 -65.36 -37.58 -140.48
C VAL A 495 -65.64 -36.08 -140.27
N SER A 496 -64.73 -35.34 -139.63
CA SER A 496 -64.83 -33.88 -139.43
C SER A 496 -64.95 -33.10 -140.75
N ASP A 497 -64.25 -33.52 -141.80
CA ASP A 497 -64.32 -32.90 -143.13
C ASP A 497 -65.74 -32.96 -143.74
N ARG A 498 -66.58 -33.91 -143.29
CA ARG A 498 -68.01 -33.99 -143.69
C ARG A 498 -68.89 -33.01 -142.91
N THR A 499 -68.43 -32.53 -141.75
CA THR A 499 -69.15 -31.58 -140.87
C THR A 499 -68.96 -30.13 -141.32
N GLU A 500 -67.92 -29.81 -142.10
CA GLU A 500 -67.70 -28.45 -142.64
C GLU A 500 -68.85 -27.96 -143.56
N LYS A 501 -69.73 -28.86 -144.01
CA LYS A 501 -70.99 -28.50 -144.68
C LYS A 501 -72.10 -28.00 -143.77
N LEU A 502 -72.06 -28.30 -142.47
CA LEU A 502 -73.01 -27.76 -141.48
C LEU A 502 -72.68 -26.31 -141.08
N ALA A 503 -71.43 -25.89 -141.30
CA ALA A 503 -70.90 -24.58 -140.90
C ALA A 503 -71.38 -23.40 -141.77
N GLN A 504 -72.49 -23.54 -142.50
CA GLN A 504 -73.02 -22.52 -143.43
C GLN A 504 -74.47 -22.09 -143.12
N ASP A 505 -75.23 -22.88 -142.33
CA ASP A 505 -76.67 -22.65 -142.07
C ASP A 505 -76.98 -22.29 -140.58
N ALA A 506 -75.99 -21.86 -139.80
CA ALA A 506 -76.10 -21.59 -138.36
C ALA A 506 -75.71 -20.14 -137.97
N LEU A 507 -75.94 -19.74 -136.71
CA LEU A 507 -75.29 -18.56 -136.12
C LEU A 507 -73.81 -18.89 -135.89
N LEU A 508 -72.93 -18.20 -136.61
CA LEU A 508 -71.49 -18.52 -136.66
C LEU A 508 -70.67 -17.52 -135.84
N TRP A 509 -69.60 -18.01 -135.24
CA TRP A 509 -68.60 -17.17 -134.57
C TRP A 509 -67.68 -16.53 -135.61
N ASP A 510 -67.62 -15.20 -135.65
CA ASP A 510 -66.69 -14.41 -136.47
C ASP A 510 -65.51 -13.96 -135.59
N PRO A 511 -64.28 -14.46 -135.82
CA PRO A 511 -63.09 -14.05 -135.07
C PRO A 511 -62.55 -12.65 -135.41
N SER A 512 -62.92 -12.08 -136.56
CA SER A 512 -62.44 -10.78 -137.02
C SER A 512 -63.22 -9.60 -136.44
N ALA A 513 -64.46 -9.85 -136.02
CA ALA A 513 -65.26 -8.95 -135.21
C ALA A 513 -64.53 -8.56 -133.90
N ASN A 514 -64.90 -7.40 -133.35
CA ASN A 514 -64.34 -6.84 -132.12
C ASN A 514 -62.79 -6.75 -132.10
N GLY A 515 -62.21 -6.17 -133.16
CA GLY A 515 -60.77 -5.87 -133.21
C GLY A 515 -59.85 -7.10 -133.15
N GLY A 516 -60.36 -8.28 -133.52
CA GLY A 516 -59.63 -9.55 -133.44
C GLY A 516 -59.86 -10.37 -132.17
N GLN A 517 -60.85 -10.02 -131.33
CA GLN A 517 -61.27 -10.84 -130.18
C GLN A 517 -62.42 -11.82 -130.51
N GLY A 518 -63.17 -11.55 -131.59
CA GLY A 518 -64.27 -12.36 -132.08
C GLY A 518 -65.61 -12.15 -131.36
N ALA A 519 -66.69 -12.52 -132.04
CA ALA A 519 -68.06 -12.50 -131.54
C ALA A 519 -68.96 -13.49 -132.30
N PHE A 520 -70.07 -13.94 -131.70
CA PHE A 520 -71.14 -14.61 -132.46
C PHE A 520 -71.79 -13.60 -133.40
N SER A 521 -71.65 -13.84 -134.70
CA SER A 521 -72.16 -12.94 -135.74
C SER A 521 -73.59 -13.31 -136.09
N ALA A 522 -74.47 -12.31 -136.06
CA ALA A 522 -75.79 -12.36 -136.66
C ALA A 522 -75.76 -11.99 -138.16
N ASP A 523 -74.56 -11.84 -138.75
CA ASP A 523 -74.39 -11.62 -140.18
C ASP A 523 -74.56 -12.94 -140.96
N HIS A 524 -75.39 -12.90 -142.00
CA HIS A 524 -75.64 -14.00 -142.90
C HIS A 524 -75.32 -13.54 -144.33
N ASN A 525 -74.32 -14.17 -144.95
CA ASN A 525 -73.78 -13.82 -146.28
C ASN A 525 -73.26 -12.36 -146.44
N GLY A 526 -72.78 -11.72 -145.38
CA GLY A 526 -72.08 -10.43 -145.46
C GLY A 526 -73.02 -9.23 -145.64
N THR A 527 -74.18 -9.27 -144.99
CA THR A 527 -75.26 -8.27 -145.08
C THR A 527 -75.36 -7.36 -143.85
N GLY A 528 -74.57 -7.59 -142.80
CA GLY A 528 -74.48 -6.73 -141.61
C GLY A 528 -75.35 -7.19 -140.41
N PRO A 529 -75.37 -6.42 -139.31
CA PRO A 529 -75.92 -6.87 -138.03
C PRO A 529 -77.45 -6.94 -138.02
N ASN A 530 -77.99 -8.13 -137.77
CA ASN A 530 -79.42 -8.40 -137.65
C ASN A 530 -79.92 -8.30 -136.19
N LYS A 531 -81.22 -8.01 -136.01
CA LYS A 531 -81.86 -7.97 -134.67
C LYS A 531 -82.18 -9.37 -134.16
N ILE A 532 -81.77 -9.68 -132.94
CA ILE A 532 -82.28 -10.80 -132.14
C ILE A 532 -83.55 -10.31 -131.41
N THR A 533 -84.67 -11.04 -131.55
CA THR A 533 -85.94 -10.71 -130.87
C THR A 533 -86.34 -11.81 -129.89
N GLN A 534 -87.15 -11.45 -128.88
CA GLN A 534 -87.58 -12.32 -127.78
C GLN A 534 -86.46 -12.76 -126.81
N VAL A 535 -85.70 -11.78 -126.29
CA VAL A 535 -84.78 -11.97 -125.15
C VAL A 535 -85.51 -11.63 -123.85
N ALA A 536 -85.43 -12.50 -122.84
CA ALA A 536 -86.03 -12.30 -121.51
C ALA A 536 -85.18 -11.36 -120.62
N ASP A 537 -85.63 -11.06 -119.41
CA ASP A 537 -84.77 -10.48 -118.36
C ASP A 537 -83.66 -11.49 -118.02
N GLY A 538 -82.39 -11.06 -118.04
CA GLY A 538 -81.28 -11.87 -117.56
C GLY A 538 -81.09 -11.75 -116.04
N ASP A 539 -80.26 -12.58 -115.42
CA ASP A 539 -79.88 -12.32 -114.03
C ASP A 539 -78.92 -11.11 -113.95
N VAL A 540 -79.02 -10.29 -112.89
CA VAL A 540 -78.06 -9.20 -112.60
C VAL A 540 -77.20 -9.59 -111.42
N ASN A 541 -76.20 -10.45 -111.67
CA ASN A 541 -75.21 -10.90 -110.70
C ASN A 541 -73.80 -10.88 -111.32
N ALA A 542 -72.76 -10.99 -110.48
CA ALA A 542 -71.35 -10.79 -110.87
C ALA A 542 -70.80 -11.81 -111.90
N THR A 543 -71.55 -12.86 -112.20
CA THR A 543 -71.19 -13.90 -113.18
C THR A 543 -72.22 -14.07 -114.29
N SER A 544 -73.27 -13.25 -114.31
CA SER A 544 -74.29 -13.34 -115.35
C SER A 544 -73.69 -13.00 -116.71
N THR A 545 -73.82 -13.94 -117.62
CA THR A 545 -73.49 -13.80 -119.05
C THR A 545 -74.76 -13.59 -119.89
N ASP A 546 -75.90 -13.36 -119.25
CA ASP A 546 -77.18 -13.20 -119.93
C ASP A 546 -77.21 -11.88 -120.72
N ALA A 547 -77.95 -11.89 -121.82
CA ALA A 547 -78.20 -10.69 -122.60
C ALA A 547 -79.16 -9.74 -121.84
N ILE A 548 -78.59 -8.88 -121.00
CA ILE A 548 -79.32 -7.88 -120.21
C ILE A 548 -80.17 -6.98 -121.11
N ASN A 549 -81.46 -6.88 -120.81
CA ASN A 549 -82.39 -6.08 -121.61
C ASN A 549 -82.52 -4.63 -121.09
N GLY A 550 -83.20 -3.77 -121.86
CA GLY A 550 -83.29 -2.33 -121.60
C GLY A 550 -83.93 -1.95 -120.27
N SER A 551 -84.72 -2.83 -119.64
CA SER A 551 -85.37 -2.58 -118.34
C SER A 551 -84.35 -2.54 -117.21
N GLN A 552 -83.36 -3.44 -117.27
CA GLN A 552 -82.49 -3.79 -116.16
C GLN A 552 -81.38 -2.75 -115.94
N LEU A 553 -80.87 -2.18 -117.05
CA LEU A 553 -79.85 -1.13 -117.03
C LEU A 553 -80.32 0.17 -116.32
N ASN A 554 -81.62 0.48 -116.39
CA ASN A 554 -82.20 1.66 -115.74
C ASN A 554 -82.18 1.57 -114.21
N GLN A 555 -82.28 0.35 -113.67
CA GLN A 555 -82.34 0.11 -112.21
C GLN A 555 -80.97 0.29 -111.54
N THR A 556 -79.89 -0.11 -112.20
CA THR A 556 -78.51 0.06 -111.71
C THR A 556 -78.11 1.54 -111.59
N ASN A 557 -78.50 2.38 -112.55
CA ASN A 557 -78.15 3.81 -112.56
C ASN A 557 -78.69 4.59 -111.35
N GLN A 558 -79.81 4.17 -110.76
CA GLN A 558 -80.38 4.83 -109.57
C GLN A 558 -79.60 4.51 -108.28
N GLN A 559 -78.83 3.42 -108.24
CA GLN A 559 -78.06 3.04 -107.05
C GLN A 559 -76.76 3.82 -106.90
N VAL A 560 -76.12 4.21 -108.01
CA VAL A 560 -74.83 4.94 -108.03
C VAL A 560 -74.95 6.34 -107.41
N ALA A 561 -76.04 7.07 -107.68
CA ALA A 561 -76.27 8.41 -107.15
C ALA A 561 -76.37 8.48 -105.60
N ASN A 562 -76.69 7.35 -104.94
CA ASN A 562 -76.76 7.27 -103.48
C ASN A 562 -75.38 7.04 -102.82
N VAL A 563 -74.34 6.73 -103.59
CA VAL A 563 -72.97 6.55 -103.09
C VAL A 563 -72.27 7.90 -102.91
N ASP A 564 -72.51 8.84 -103.82
CA ASP A 564 -71.89 10.17 -103.86
C ASP A 564 -72.14 10.98 -102.56
N ASN A 565 -73.41 11.10 -102.16
CA ASN A 565 -73.83 11.79 -100.93
C ASN A 565 -73.26 11.20 -99.61
N ARG A 566 -72.72 9.98 -99.63
CA ARG A 566 -72.08 9.36 -98.45
C ARG A 566 -70.62 9.77 -98.27
N VAL A 567 -69.95 10.27 -99.32
CA VAL A 567 -68.53 10.64 -99.26
C VAL A 567 -68.33 12.04 -98.68
N THR A 568 -69.20 12.99 -99.03
CA THR A 568 -69.12 14.39 -98.58
C THR A 568 -69.25 14.58 -97.07
N ASN A 569 -69.90 13.65 -96.35
CA ASN A 569 -70.06 13.72 -94.88
C ASN A 569 -68.84 13.19 -94.09
N VAL A 570 -67.79 12.71 -94.76
CA VAL A 570 -66.60 12.11 -94.10
C VAL A 570 -65.48 13.13 -93.89
N PHE A 571 -65.40 14.15 -94.74
CA PHE A 571 -64.49 15.29 -94.59
C PHE A 571 -65.29 16.49 -94.04
N GLY A 572 -64.66 17.35 -93.22
CA GLY A 572 -65.34 18.49 -92.58
C GLY A 572 -65.62 19.66 -93.53
N ASP A 573 -65.79 20.85 -92.97
CA ASP A 573 -65.79 22.09 -93.77
C ASP A 573 -64.39 22.31 -94.37
N ASP A 574 -64.26 22.09 -95.68
CA ASP A 574 -63.02 22.21 -96.44
C ASP A 574 -62.82 23.58 -97.09
N SER A 575 -63.61 24.59 -96.68
CA SER A 575 -63.48 25.95 -97.20
C SER A 575 -62.10 26.55 -96.89
N GLU A 576 -61.58 27.30 -97.85
CA GLU A 576 -60.20 27.81 -97.81
C GLU A 576 -59.94 28.77 -96.63
N ALA A 577 -60.99 29.43 -96.12
CA ALA A 577 -60.93 30.21 -94.88
C ALA A 577 -60.80 29.32 -93.63
N ASN A 578 -61.63 28.28 -93.51
CA ASN A 578 -61.58 27.36 -92.37
C ASN A 578 -60.26 26.58 -92.32
N VAL A 579 -59.77 26.15 -93.48
CA VAL A 579 -58.50 25.42 -93.62
C VAL A 579 -57.28 26.26 -93.21
N GLN A 580 -57.30 27.58 -93.44
CA GLN A 580 -56.21 28.49 -93.04
C GLN A 580 -56.22 28.81 -91.54
N GLU A 581 -57.39 28.83 -90.88
CA GLU A 581 -57.50 29.21 -89.46
C GLU A 581 -57.48 28.00 -88.50
N ASN A 582 -57.99 26.84 -88.94
CA ASN A 582 -58.26 25.66 -88.10
C ASN A 582 -57.64 24.33 -88.61
N GLY A 583 -57.09 24.31 -89.83
CA GLY A 583 -56.49 23.11 -90.46
C GLY A 583 -57.50 22.20 -91.19
N ARG A 584 -57.01 21.10 -91.78
CA ARG A 584 -57.85 20.10 -92.50
C ARG A 584 -58.19 18.92 -91.58
N GLY A 585 -59.43 18.84 -91.10
CA GLY A 585 -59.90 17.80 -90.17
C GLY A 585 -60.91 16.80 -90.74
N ILE A 586 -61.01 15.63 -90.09
CA ILE A 586 -62.13 14.69 -90.26
C ILE A 586 -63.17 15.04 -89.19
N ARG A 587 -64.39 15.40 -89.61
CA ARG A 587 -65.45 15.89 -88.70
C ARG A 587 -65.83 14.87 -87.61
N TYR A 588 -65.75 13.56 -87.87
CA TYR A 588 -66.00 12.52 -86.88
C TYR A 588 -65.05 11.32 -86.96
N VAL A 589 -64.01 11.29 -86.13
CA VAL A 589 -63.45 10.02 -85.62
C VAL A 589 -64.41 9.54 -84.54
N ARG A 590 -65.31 8.58 -84.86
CA ARG A 590 -66.49 8.15 -84.07
C ARG A 590 -66.44 8.43 -82.55
N THR A 591 -66.81 9.64 -82.17
CA THR A 591 -67.26 10.03 -80.82
C THR A 591 -68.79 10.02 -80.78
N ASN A 592 -69.38 9.66 -79.64
CA ASN A 592 -70.83 9.57 -79.50
C ASN A 592 -71.42 10.93 -79.11
N ASP A 593 -71.50 11.83 -80.08
CA ASP A 593 -71.85 13.24 -79.87
C ASP A 593 -73.36 13.51 -80.03
N ASN A 594 -74.18 12.48 -79.81
CA ASN A 594 -75.64 12.54 -79.94
C ASN A 594 -76.24 13.59 -79.00
N GLY A 595 -76.86 14.64 -79.57
CA GLY A 595 -77.48 15.73 -78.83
C GLY A 595 -76.59 16.96 -78.59
N LEU A 596 -75.39 17.00 -79.18
CA LEU A 596 -74.50 18.16 -79.15
C LEU A 596 -74.61 19.00 -80.45
N PRO A 597 -74.26 20.31 -80.43
CA PRO A 597 -74.06 21.13 -81.62
C PRO A 597 -73.07 20.54 -82.64
N VAL A 598 -73.00 21.12 -83.85
CA VAL A 598 -72.00 20.72 -84.86
C VAL A 598 -70.78 21.63 -84.74
N ASP A 599 -69.87 21.30 -83.82
CA ASP A 599 -68.59 21.99 -83.63
C ASP A 599 -67.42 21.05 -83.95
N ASP A 600 -66.52 21.48 -84.83
CA ASP A 600 -65.37 20.70 -85.29
C ASP A 600 -64.21 20.73 -84.27
N ALA A 601 -63.41 19.65 -84.24
CA ALA A 601 -62.12 19.64 -83.56
C ALA A 601 -61.10 20.45 -84.38
N TYR A 602 -60.26 21.26 -83.73
CA TYR A 602 -59.26 22.07 -84.44
C TYR A 602 -57.86 22.03 -83.82
N ALA A 603 -56.86 22.07 -84.71
CA ALA A 603 -55.45 21.96 -84.40
C ALA A 603 -54.73 23.17 -85.01
N LYS A 604 -54.38 24.15 -84.16
CA LYS A 604 -53.86 25.47 -84.56
C LYS A 604 -52.35 25.62 -84.40
N GLY A 605 -51.73 24.89 -83.47
CA GLY A 605 -50.28 24.88 -83.32
C GLY A 605 -49.59 24.10 -84.45
N GLN A 606 -48.36 24.46 -84.81
CA GLN A 606 -47.62 23.79 -85.87
C GLN A 606 -47.36 22.32 -85.50
N GLY A 607 -47.86 21.39 -86.32
CA GLY A 607 -47.76 19.95 -86.05
C GLY A 607 -48.69 19.44 -84.95
N SER A 608 -49.61 20.25 -84.44
CA SER A 608 -50.59 19.83 -83.41
C SER A 608 -51.66 18.87 -83.95
N THR A 609 -52.35 18.17 -83.07
CA THR A 609 -53.42 17.21 -83.42
C THR A 609 -54.57 17.28 -82.42
N ALA A 610 -55.80 17.39 -82.91
CA ALA A 610 -57.02 17.43 -82.10
C ALA A 610 -58.02 16.35 -82.57
N VAL A 611 -58.53 15.54 -81.65
CA VAL A 611 -59.45 14.42 -81.95
C VAL A 611 -60.56 14.32 -80.89
N GLY A 612 -61.80 14.53 -81.33
CA GLY A 612 -63.03 14.46 -80.52
C GLY A 612 -63.77 15.79 -80.46
N TYR A 613 -65.08 15.77 -80.15
CA TYR A 613 -65.94 16.96 -80.08
C TYR A 613 -65.31 18.12 -79.28
N GLN A 614 -65.22 19.31 -79.89
CA GLN A 614 -64.58 20.51 -79.33
C GLN A 614 -63.16 20.29 -78.74
N ALA A 615 -62.39 19.32 -79.24
CA ALA A 615 -60.98 19.19 -78.88
C ALA A 615 -60.17 20.34 -79.49
N GLN A 616 -59.30 20.97 -78.69
CA GLN A 616 -58.52 22.15 -79.06
C GLN A 616 -57.04 21.88 -78.81
N ALA A 617 -56.22 21.80 -79.86
CA ALA A 617 -54.77 21.73 -79.75
C ALA A 617 -54.17 23.01 -80.32
N THR A 618 -53.75 23.95 -79.47
CA THR A 618 -53.30 25.29 -79.90
C THR A 618 -51.83 25.57 -79.66
N GLY A 619 -51.15 24.79 -78.81
CA GLY A 619 -49.69 24.84 -78.68
C GLY A 619 -48.99 24.11 -79.84
N ASP A 620 -47.79 24.52 -80.20
CA ASP A 620 -47.00 23.87 -81.25
C ASP A 620 -46.69 22.41 -80.85
N SER A 621 -46.90 21.46 -81.76
CA SER A 621 -46.82 20.00 -81.51
C SER A 621 -47.71 19.46 -80.38
N ALA A 622 -48.74 20.19 -79.95
CA ALA A 622 -49.65 19.76 -78.89
C ALA A 622 -50.67 18.68 -79.35
N LEU A 623 -51.12 17.82 -78.44
CA LEU A 623 -52.10 16.76 -78.70
C LEU A 623 -53.32 16.88 -77.77
N ALA A 624 -54.51 17.10 -78.32
CA ALA A 624 -55.77 17.09 -77.58
C ALA A 624 -56.63 15.89 -78.01
N LEU A 625 -56.84 14.93 -77.10
CA LEU A 625 -57.53 13.67 -77.39
C LEU A 625 -58.69 13.42 -76.42
N GLY A 626 -59.91 13.70 -76.87
CA GLY A 626 -61.16 13.51 -76.12
C GLY A 626 -62.08 14.74 -76.16
N ARG A 627 -63.35 14.53 -75.80
CA ARG A 627 -64.38 15.59 -75.79
C ARG A 627 -63.95 16.77 -74.91
N ASN A 628 -63.90 17.99 -75.47
CA ASN A 628 -63.45 19.21 -74.81
C ASN A 628 -62.02 19.13 -74.24
N ALA A 629 -61.14 18.28 -74.76
CA ALA A 629 -59.73 18.26 -74.36
C ALA A 629 -59.03 19.52 -74.90
N THR A 630 -58.23 20.19 -74.07
CA THR A 630 -57.58 21.46 -74.41
C THR A 630 -56.08 21.39 -74.13
N ALA A 631 -55.28 21.33 -75.20
CA ALA A 631 -53.81 21.32 -75.13
C ALA A 631 -53.26 22.67 -75.67
N THR A 632 -53.02 23.61 -74.76
CA THR A 632 -52.64 25.00 -75.08
C THR A 632 -51.16 25.31 -74.96
N ALA A 633 -50.42 24.54 -74.16
CA ALA A 633 -48.97 24.61 -74.07
C ALA A 633 -48.28 23.82 -75.20
N ASP A 634 -47.13 24.30 -75.65
CA ASP A 634 -46.31 23.64 -76.66
C ASP A 634 -45.89 22.24 -76.19
N ASN A 635 -45.78 21.30 -77.14
CA ASN A 635 -45.28 19.94 -76.98
C ASN A 635 -45.97 19.16 -75.83
N SER A 636 -47.22 19.52 -75.51
CA SER A 636 -47.99 19.02 -74.37
C SER A 636 -49.23 18.23 -74.80
N VAL A 637 -49.70 17.32 -73.95
CA VAL A 637 -50.77 16.36 -74.25
C VAL A 637 -51.93 16.51 -73.26
N ALA A 638 -53.13 16.84 -73.76
CA ALA A 638 -54.38 16.74 -73.02
C ALA A 638 -55.10 15.43 -73.37
N LEU A 639 -55.07 14.47 -72.44
CA LEU A 639 -55.60 13.12 -72.64
C LEU A 639 -56.88 12.88 -71.83
N GLY A 640 -57.99 12.64 -72.54
CA GLY A 640 -59.31 12.38 -71.95
C GLY A 640 -60.23 13.61 -71.95
N ALA A 641 -61.52 13.37 -71.69
CA ALA A 641 -62.55 14.40 -71.83
C ALA A 641 -62.40 15.53 -70.79
N ASN A 642 -62.45 16.79 -71.23
CA ASN A 642 -62.21 18.01 -70.45
C ASN A 642 -60.84 18.02 -69.73
N SER A 643 -59.85 17.24 -70.20
CA SER A 643 -58.47 17.38 -69.73
C SER A 643 -57.87 18.66 -70.29
N THR A 644 -57.17 19.43 -69.47
CA THR A 644 -56.60 20.72 -69.84
C THR A 644 -55.12 20.75 -69.50
N THR A 645 -54.25 21.09 -70.45
CA THR A 645 -52.85 21.37 -70.09
C THR A 645 -52.71 22.75 -69.44
N THR A 646 -51.79 22.90 -68.51
CA THR A 646 -51.43 24.20 -67.95
C THR A 646 -50.45 24.92 -68.87
N ALA A 647 -50.55 26.26 -68.95
CA ALA A 647 -49.66 27.07 -69.78
C ALA A 647 -48.33 27.43 -69.08
N ASP A 648 -48.14 27.04 -67.82
CA ASP A 648 -47.02 27.46 -66.98
C ASP A 648 -46.03 26.32 -66.69
N LEU A 649 -45.27 25.96 -67.74
CA LEU A 649 -44.12 25.06 -67.64
C LEU A 649 -42.91 25.66 -66.89
N SER A 650 -43.04 26.89 -66.34
CA SER A 650 -41.95 27.60 -65.64
C SER A 650 -41.89 27.33 -64.13
N HIS A 651 -42.90 26.66 -63.57
CA HIS A 651 -42.91 26.25 -62.17
C HIS A 651 -41.76 25.26 -61.85
N PRO A 652 -40.92 25.53 -60.83
CA PRO A 652 -39.88 24.58 -60.41
C PRO A 652 -40.46 23.25 -59.91
N ALA A 653 -39.81 22.14 -60.24
CA ALA A 653 -40.16 20.83 -59.70
C ALA A 653 -40.10 20.81 -58.15
N PHE A 654 -40.97 20.02 -57.52
CA PHE A 654 -41.06 19.92 -56.06
C PHE A 654 -39.73 19.40 -55.45
N ALA A 655 -39.07 20.27 -54.69
CA ALA A 655 -37.76 20.02 -54.10
C ALA A 655 -37.87 19.82 -52.57
N PRO A 656 -37.94 18.58 -52.05
CA PRO A 656 -37.79 18.35 -50.62
C PRO A 656 -36.42 18.91 -50.16
N ASN A 657 -36.44 19.75 -49.14
CA ASN A 657 -35.28 20.45 -48.56
C ASN A 657 -34.52 21.43 -49.48
N GLY A 658 -35.17 21.95 -50.54
CA GLY A 658 -34.66 23.11 -51.30
C GLY A 658 -33.48 22.84 -52.24
N ALA A 659 -33.11 21.57 -52.47
CA ALA A 659 -32.17 21.19 -53.51
C ALA A 659 -32.80 21.40 -54.89
N ARG A 660 -32.21 22.25 -55.75
CA ARG A 660 -32.67 22.45 -57.13
C ARG A 660 -32.53 21.13 -57.93
N VAL A 661 -33.65 20.49 -58.24
CA VAL A 661 -33.72 19.50 -59.32
C VAL A 661 -33.54 20.25 -60.64
N ALA A 662 -32.60 19.82 -61.48
CA ALA A 662 -32.21 20.53 -62.69
C ALA A 662 -33.04 20.08 -63.89
N GLY A 663 -34.05 20.87 -64.26
CA GLY A 663 -34.83 20.69 -65.48
C GLY A 663 -36.02 21.65 -65.54
N VAL A 664 -36.22 22.31 -66.69
CA VAL A 664 -37.48 22.98 -67.02
C VAL A 664 -38.23 22.02 -67.95
N ALA A 665 -39.50 21.75 -67.67
CA ALA A 665 -40.28 20.81 -68.48
C ALA A 665 -40.46 21.35 -69.91
N SER A 666 -40.19 20.52 -70.91
CA SER A 666 -40.40 20.86 -72.33
C SER A 666 -41.82 20.56 -72.84
N GLY A 667 -42.74 20.21 -71.93
CA GLY A 667 -44.12 19.84 -72.18
C GLY A 667 -44.69 19.03 -71.01
N GLU A 668 -46.01 18.91 -70.91
CA GLU A 668 -46.69 18.13 -69.88
C GLU A 668 -47.72 17.14 -70.44
N VAL A 669 -48.07 16.11 -69.67
CA VAL A 669 -49.18 15.18 -69.99
C VAL A 669 -50.28 15.33 -68.94
N SER A 670 -51.34 16.04 -69.31
CA SER A 670 -52.51 16.26 -68.48
C SER A 670 -53.59 15.20 -68.72
N VAL A 671 -54.01 14.52 -67.66
CA VAL A 671 -55.08 13.51 -67.67
C VAL A 671 -56.40 14.01 -67.06
N GLY A 672 -56.51 15.30 -66.75
CA GLY A 672 -57.71 15.94 -66.19
C GLY A 672 -57.52 17.44 -65.98
N ALA A 673 -58.61 18.19 -65.76
CA ALA A 673 -58.49 19.57 -65.30
C ALA A 673 -58.13 19.63 -63.80
N ALA A 674 -57.65 20.76 -63.32
CA ALA A 674 -57.37 20.98 -61.90
C ALA A 674 -58.63 20.76 -61.04
N GLY A 675 -58.52 19.94 -59.99
CA GLY A 675 -59.64 19.47 -59.16
C GLY A 675 -60.50 18.36 -59.80
N ALA A 676 -60.15 17.88 -60.99
CA ALA A 676 -60.79 16.79 -61.73
C ALA A 676 -59.75 15.79 -62.29
N GLU A 677 -58.64 15.62 -61.57
CA GLU A 677 -57.52 14.74 -61.93
C GLU A 677 -57.95 13.27 -61.96
N ARG A 678 -57.37 12.50 -62.89
CA ARG A 678 -57.66 11.07 -63.04
C ARG A 678 -56.55 10.21 -62.46
N ARG A 679 -56.92 9.12 -61.79
CA ARG A 679 -55.97 8.09 -61.34
C ARG A 679 -55.32 7.44 -62.55
N VAL A 680 -54.00 7.51 -62.65
CA VAL A 680 -53.22 6.69 -63.57
C VAL A 680 -53.02 5.31 -62.94
N THR A 681 -53.59 4.28 -63.54
CA THR A 681 -53.48 2.88 -63.07
C THR A 681 -52.53 2.08 -63.95
N ASN A 682 -51.97 0.99 -63.41
CA ASN A 682 -50.95 0.16 -64.07
C ASN A 682 -49.61 0.86 -64.32
N VAL A 683 -49.29 1.89 -63.53
CA VAL A 683 -47.96 2.50 -63.48
C VAL A 683 -47.00 1.51 -62.83
N ALA A 684 -46.00 1.06 -63.59
CA ALA A 684 -44.90 0.25 -63.08
C ALA A 684 -44.11 1.03 -62.01
N ALA A 685 -43.23 0.35 -61.26
CA ALA A 685 -42.31 1.09 -60.39
C ALA A 685 -41.31 1.84 -61.27
N GLY A 686 -41.21 3.16 -61.10
CA GLY A 686 -40.23 3.99 -61.82
C GLY A 686 -38.81 3.50 -61.58
N ALA A 687 -38.02 3.42 -62.65
CA ALA A 687 -36.63 2.99 -62.66
C ALA A 687 -35.66 4.20 -62.74
N ASP A 688 -36.02 5.22 -63.52
CA ASP A 688 -35.25 6.46 -63.69
C ASP A 688 -35.82 7.60 -62.83
N GLU A 689 -34.99 8.63 -62.54
CA GLU A 689 -35.34 9.74 -61.63
C GLU A 689 -36.55 10.60 -62.09
N THR A 690 -36.90 10.52 -63.38
CA THR A 690 -38.04 11.25 -63.98
C THR A 690 -39.31 10.41 -64.10
N ASP A 691 -39.30 9.14 -63.70
CA ASP A 691 -40.46 8.26 -63.84
C ASP A 691 -41.59 8.59 -62.86
N ALA A 692 -42.82 8.27 -63.27
CA ALA A 692 -43.97 8.38 -62.39
C ALA A 692 -43.90 7.35 -61.25
N VAL A 693 -43.77 7.82 -60.01
CA VAL A 693 -43.78 6.95 -58.83
C VAL A 693 -45.15 6.33 -58.59
N ASN A 694 -45.18 5.03 -58.31
CA ASN A 694 -46.42 4.33 -57.98
C ASN A 694 -46.62 4.17 -56.46
N VAL A 695 -47.82 3.72 -56.06
CA VAL A 695 -48.19 3.59 -54.64
C VAL A 695 -47.33 2.57 -53.89
N SER A 696 -46.78 1.54 -54.55
CA SER A 696 -45.91 0.56 -53.87
C SER A 696 -44.50 1.12 -53.60
N GLN A 697 -43.96 1.98 -54.47
CA GLN A 697 -42.74 2.74 -54.19
C GLN A 697 -42.94 3.71 -53.02
N LEU A 698 -44.03 4.48 -53.04
CA LEU A 698 -44.36 5.40 -51.95
C LEU A 698 -44.60 4.67 -50.63
N LYS A 699 -45.32 3.53 -50.66
CA LYS A 699 -45.48 2.66 -49.49
C LYS A 699 -44.15 2.10 -49.01
N GLY A 700 -43.24 1.71 -49.91
CA GLY A 700 -41.89 1.28 -49.55
C GLY A 700 -41.07 2.37 -48.84
N VAL A 701 -41.31 3.65 -49.14
CA VAL A 701 -40.73 4.78 -48.39
C VAL A 701 -41.44 5.00 -47.04
N SER A 702 -42.77 4.90 -46.99
CA SER A 702 -43.56 4.98 -45.75
C SER A 702 -43.16 3.89 -44.75
N ASP A 703 -43.19 2.62 -45.18
CA ASP A 703 -42.87 1.46 -44.35
C ASP A 703 -41.43 1.55 -43.80
N ARG A 704 -40.47 2.07 -44.59
CA ARG A 704 -39.09 2.37 -44.13
C ARG A 704 -39.02 3.51 -43.12
N THR A 705 -39.90 4.50 -43.23
CA THR A 705 -39.97 5.64 -42.31
C THR A 705 -40.60 5.21 -40.97
N ASP A 706 -41.65 4.38 -41.01
CA ASP A 706 -42.29 3.79 -39.85
C ASP A 706 -41.36 2.81 -39.10
N GLN A 707 -40.52 2.07 -39.83
CA GLN A 707 -39.43 1.26 -39.26
C GLN A 707 -38.36 2.12 -38.60
N LEU A 708 -37.84 3.14 -39.30
CA LEU A 708 -36.83 4.04 -38.74
C LEU A 708 -37.32 4.77 -37.49
N ALA A 709 -38.61 5.14 -37.45
CA ALA A 709 -39.24 5.73 -36.27
C ALA A 709 -39.28 4.75 -35.08
N GLN A 710 -39.50 3.46 -35.30
CA GLN A 710 -39.48 2.45 -34.23
C GLN A 710 -38.06 2.15 -33.73
N ASP A 711 -37.07 2.14 -34.63
CA ASP A 711 -35.69 1.73 -34.32
C ASP A 711 -34.78 2.86 -33.82
N SER A 712 -35.27 4.11 -33.78
CA SER A 712 -34.51 5.29 -33.35
C SER A 712 -34.74 5.66 -31.88
N LEU A 713 -33.77 6.32 -31.25
CA LEU A 713 -33.98 7.05 -29.99
C LEU A 713 -34.87 8.27 -30.27
N LEU A 714 -36.19 8.11 -30.09
CA LEU A 714 -37.16 9.18 -30.29
C LEU A 714 -37.16 10.19 -29.14
N TRP A 715 -37.31 11.47 -29.47
CA TRP A 715 -37.61 12.49 -28.47
C TRP A 715 -39.07 12.37 -28.02
N ASP A 716 -39.27 12.04 -26.75
CA ASP A 716 -40.57 12.06 -26.08
C ASP A 716 -40.75 13.41 -25.38
N PRO A 717 -41.59 14.33 -25.90
CA PRO A 717 -41.78 15.65 -25.31
C PRO A 717 -42.55 15.62 -23.97
N THR A 718 -43.16 14.49 -23.61
CA THR A 718 -43.90 14.33 -22.34
C THR A 718 -43.04 13.77 -21.21
N ALA A 719 -41.92 13.12 -21.55
CA ALA A 719 -40.91 12.69 -20.60
C ALA A 719 -40.28 13.89 -19.85
N ASN A 720 -39.57 13.58 -18.74
CA ASN A 720 -38.91 14.57 -17.88
C ASN A 720 -39.83 15.74 -17.45
N GLY A 721 -41.06 15.42 -17.01
CA GLY A 721 -42.02 16.41 -16.52
C GLY A 721 -42.56 17.38 -17.58
N GLY A 722 -42.50 17.02 -18.87
CA GLY A 722 -42.93 17.88 -19.98
C GLY A 722 -41.83 18.77 -20.57
N ASN A 723 -40.59 18.67 -20.08
CA ASN A 723 -39.41 19.28 -20.72
C ASN A 723 -38.86 18.43 -21.88
N GLY A 724 -39.31 17.18 -21.98
CA GLY A 724 -38.91 16.20 -22.97
C GLY A 724 -37.59 15.49 -22.67
N ALA A 725 -37.44 14.28 -23.23
CA ALA A 725 -36.22 13.48 -23.18
C ALA A 725 -36.17 12.45 -24.32
N TYR A 726 -34.98 11.99 -24.68
CA TYR A 726 -34.83 10.84 -25.59
C TYR A 726 -35.24 9.55 -24.89
N ASN A 727 -36.15 8.79 -25.51
CA ASN A 727 -36.78 7.61 -24.93
C ASN A 727 -36.19 6.33 -25.54
N ALA A 728 -35.63 5.46 -24.70
CA ALA A 728 -35.03 4.17 -25.10
C ALA A 728 -36.04 3.00 -25.09
N ASN A 729 -37.35 3.26 -25.11
CA ASN A 729 -38.39 2.23 -25.14
C ASN A 729 -38.72 1.80 -26.56
N HIS A 730 -38.22 0.64 -26.97
CA HIS A 730 -38.55 -0.03 -28.23
C HIS A 730 -39.72 -1.00 -28.05
N GLY A 731 -40.70 -0.95 -28.95
CA GLY A 731 -41.82 -1.90 -28.99
C GLY A 731 -42.68 -1.98 -27.72
N GLY A 732 -42.66 -0.94 -26.87
CA GLY A 732 -43.44 -0.90 -25.61
C GLY A 732 -42.93 -1.82 -24.50
N ARG A 733 -41.70 -2.36 -24.61
CA ARG A 733 -41.15 -3.34 -23.65
C ARG A 733 -40.51 -2.73 -22.40
N GLY A 734 -40.47 -1.40 -22.30
CA GLY A 734 -39.80 -0.67 -21.22
C GLY A 734 -38.42 -0.16 -21.64
N PRO A 735 -37.64 0.43 -20.72
CA PRO A 735 -36.33 1.02 -21.04
C PRO A 735 -35.33 -0.05 -21.49
N ASN A 736 -34.74 0.11 -22.67
CA ASN A 736 -33.70 -0.77 -23.20
C ASN A 736 -32.29 -0.27 -22.88
N LYS A 737 -31.30 -1.15 -23.02
CA LYS A 737 -29.88 -0.79 -22.84
C LYS A 737 -29.36 -0.03 -24.07
N ILE A 738 -28.73 1.11 -23.84
CA ILE A 738 -27.94 1.81 -24.86
C ILE A 738 -26.51 1.28 -24.77
N THR A 739 -26.03 0.65 -25.84
CA THR A 739 -24.67 0.11 -25.95
C THR A 739 -23.76 1.03 -26.77
N ASN A 740 -22.44 0.84 -26.68
CA ASN A 740 -21.44 1.68 -27.35
C ASN A 740 -21.43 3.15 -26.91
N VAL A 741 -21.82 3.41 -25.65
CA VAL A 741 -21.66 4.73 -25.00
C VAL A 741 -20.20 4.87 -24.57
N ALA A 742 -19.50 5.84 -25.17
CA ALA A 742 -18.14 6.22 -24.76
C ALA A 742 -18.10 6.67 -23.28
N ALA A 743 -16.92 6.78 -22.70
CA ALA A 743 -16.80 7.38 -21.37
C ALA A 743 -17.13 8.88 -21.49
N GLY A 744 -18.21 9.34 -20.85
CA GLY A 744 -18.63 10.75 -20.84
C GLY A 744 -17.76 11.60 -19.91
N ASP A 745 -17.60 12.88 -20.18
CA ASP A 745 -16.74 13.72 -19.34
C ASP A 745 -17.32 13.88 -17.92
N ILE A 746 -16.50 13.65 -16.89
CA ILE A 746 -16.91 13.78 -15.49
C ILE A 746 -16.53 15.18 -14.99
N SER A 747 -17.45 16.13 -15.13
CA SER A 747 -17.33 17.50 -14.62
C SER A 747 -18.67 18.01 -14.07
N THR A 748 -18.67 19.14 -13.36
CA THR A 748 -19.89 19.71 -12.73
C THR A 748 -20.96 20.15 -13.72
N ASP A 749 -20.54 20.46 -14.95
CA ASP A 749 -21.38 21.05 -16.00
C ASP A 749 -21.63 20.04 -17.14
N SER A 750 -21.18 18.80 -16.97
CA SER A 750 -21.32 17.75 -17.99
C SER A 750 -22.78 17.31 -18.16
N THR A 751 -23.17 17.13 -19.41
CA THR A 751 -24.46 16.55 -19.82
C THR A 751 -24.30 15.19 -20.49
N ASP A 752 -23.10 14.60 -20.45
CA ASP A 752 -22.78 13.35 -21.12
C ASP A 752 -23.42 12.14 -20.42
N ALA A 753 -23.73 11.11 -21.21
CA ALA A 753 -24.16 9.82 -20.67
C ALA A 753 -22.95 9.05 -20.12
N ILE A 754 -22.88 8.89 -18.79
CA ILE A 754 -21.87 8.03 -18.17
C ILE A 754 -22.11 6.56 -18.50
N ASN A 755 -21.03 5.81 -18.74
CA ASN A 755 -21.12 4.39 -19.06
C ASN A 755 -20.88 3.48 -17.83
N GLY A 756 -21.16 2.18 -17.99
CA GLY A 756 -21.07 1.21 -16.90
C GLY A 756 -19.67 1.07 -16.29
N SER A 757 -18.61 1.25 -17.07
CA SER A 757 -17.23 1.23 -16.57
C SER A 757 -16.92 2.40 -15.64
N GLN A 758 -17.36 3.62 -15.97
CA GLN A 758 -17.18 4.80 -15.12
C GLN A 758 -17.93 4.66 -13.79
N LEU A 759 -19.19 4.19 -13.85
CA LEU A 759 -19.96 3.93 -12.64
C LEU A 759 -19.35 2.78 -11.81
N TYR A 760 -18.80 1.75 -12.45
CA TYR A 760 -18.12 0.65 -11.76
C TYR A 760 -16.80 1.07 -11.12
N GLU A 761 -16.03 1.96 -11.77
CA GLU A 761 -14.82 2.54 -11.20
C GLU A 761 -15.15 3.37 -9.96
N VAL A 762 -16.13 4.28 -10.06
CA VAL A 762 -16.64 5.07 -8.92
C VAL A 762 -17.16 4.14 -7.82
N THR A 763 -17.92 3.09 -8.16
CA THR A 763 -18.41 2.08 -7.19
C THR A 763 -17.26 1.32 -6.53
N THR A 764 -16.18 1.02 -7.25
CA THR A 764 -14.98 0.37 -6.71
C THR A 764 -14.25 1.30 -5.75
N GLN A 765 -14.08 2.58 -6.11
CA GLN A 765 -13.52 3.61 -5.24
C GLN A 765 -14.38 3.81 -3.97
N ILE A 766 -15.71 3.87 -4.10
CA ILE A 766 -16.65 3.97 -2.98
C ILE A 766 -16.61 2.71 -2.10
N ASN A 767 -16.56 1.50 -2.66
CA ASN A 767 -16.47 0.28 -1.86
C ASN A 767 -15.15 0.19 -1.06
N ASN A 768 -14.04 0.67 -1.62
CA ASN A 768 -12.76 0.81 -0.91
C ASN A 768 -12.80 1.88 0.21
N ILE A 769 -13.81 2.75 0.23
CA ILE A 769 -14.03 3.75 1.28
C ILE A 769 -15.07 3.24 2.31
N SER A 770 -16.18 2.64 1.83
CA SER A 770 -17.38 2.35 2.63
C SER A 770 -17.49 0.92 3.15
N LEU A 771 -16.86 -0.07 2.50
CA LEU A 771 -16.91 -1.48 2.94
C LEU A 771 -15.57 -1.97 3.47
N GLY A 772 -14.51 -1.19 3.28
CA GLY A 772 -13.28 -1.39 4.00
C GLY A 772 -12.08 -0.69 3.40
N ARG A 773 -11.36 0.00 4.29
CA ARG A 773 -9.91 0.10 4.25
C ARG A 773 -9.34 0.97 3.12
N THR A 774 -9.27 2.29 3.39
CA THR A 774 -8.09 3.02 2.90
C THR A 774 -6.84 2.33 3.47
N LYS A 775 -5.75 2.26 2.70
CA LYS A 775 -4.56 1.44 3.04
C LYS A 775 -3.96 1.73 4.44
N TYR A 776 -4.19 2.93 4.97
CA TYR A 776 -3.59 3.41 6.22
C TYR A 776 -4.62 3.71 7.33
N PHE A 777 -5.93 3.69 7.05
CA PHE A 777 -6.98 3.79 8.07
C PHE A 777 -7.94 2.61 7.95
N HIS A 778 -8.00 1.80 9.00
CA HIS A 778 -8.84 0.61 9.10
C HIS A 778 -9.64 0.68 10.40
N THR A 779 -10.96 0.78 10.29
CA THR A 779 -11.90 0.61 11.40
C THR A 779 -12.82 -0.58 11.08
N THR A 780 -13.23 -1.32 12.10
CA THR A 780 -14.09 -2.51 11.97
C THR A 780 -15.06 -2.54 13.14
N SER A 781 -16.10 -1.71 13.09
CA SER A 781 -17.11 -1.59 14.15
C SER A 781 -18.52 -1.40 13.58
N GLU A 782 -19.51 -1.81 14.35
CA GLU A 782 -20.96 -1.70 14.07
C GLU A 782 -21.64 -0.66 15.00
N LYS A 783 -20.88 0.00 15.87
CA LYS A 783 -21.32 1.08 16.75
C LYS A 783 -21.46 2.40 15.96
N ASP A 784 -22.12 3.38 16.58
CA ASP A 784 -22.32 4.75 16.06
C ASP A 784 -21.04 5.38 15.47
N ASP A 785 -21.22 6.26 14.48
CA ASP A 785 -20.13 6.97 13.79
C ASP A 785 -19.34 7.92 14.71
N SER A 786 -18.13 8.28 14.29
CA SER A 786 -17.32 9.34 14.92
C SER A 786 -17.90 10.73 14.64
N VAL A 787 -17.96 11.58 15.67
CA VAL A 787 -18.50 12.95 15.60
C VAL A 787 -17.38 13.97 15.84
N ALA A 788 -16.93 14.62 14.77
CA ALA A 788 -16.01 15.76 14.80
C ALA A 788 -16.81 17.07 14.71
N SER A 789 -17.36 17.54 15.84
CA SER A 789 -18.24 18.72 15.87
C SER A 789 -17.53 20.03 16.22
N GLY A 790 -16.30 19.97 16.72
CA GLY A 790 -15.47 21.17 16.95
C GLY A 790 -14.86 21.68 15.63
N SER A 791 -14.63 22.99 15.52
CA SER A 791 -13.88 23.55 14.38
C SER A 791 -12.47 22.98 14.33
N ASP A 792 -12.02 22.53 13.16
CA ASP A 792 -10.71 21.88 12.95
C ASP A 792 -10.47 20.63 13.84
N SER A 793 -11.53 19.93 14.23
CA SER A 793 -11.45 18.71 15.06
C SER A 793 -11.26 17.43 14.24
N ILE A 794 -10.74 16.38 14.89
CA ILE A 794 -10.51 15.05 14.30
C ILE A 794 -11.15 14.00 15.21
N ALA A 795 -12.11 13.23 14.70
CA ALA A 795 -12.70 12.09 15.41
C ALA A 795 -12.48 10.80 14.60
N VAL A 796 -11.87 9.77 15.20
CA VAL A 796 -11.49 8.52 14.54
C VAL A 796 -11.82 7.32 15.43
N GLY A 797 -12.79 6.53 15.02
CA GLY A 797 -13.25 5.33 15.74
C GLY A 797 -14.71 5.42 16.17
N PRO A 798 -15.35 4.28 16.49
CA PRO A 798 -16.78 4.25 16.83
C PRO A 798 -17.09 5.13 18.05
N ALA A 799 -18.19 5.88 17.99
CA ALA A 799 -18.66 6.81 19.01
C ALA A 799 -17.61 7.84 19.51
N ALA A 800 -16.50 8.03 18.79
CA ALA A 800 -15.48 9.01 19.13
C ALA A 800 -16.03 10.43 18.95
N GLN A 801 -15.93 11.28 19.97
CA GLN A 801 -16.47 12.63 19.98
C GLN A 801 -15.35 13.65 20.18
N ALA A 802 -15.09 14.45 19.15
CA ALA A 802 -14.16 15.58 19.19
C ALA A 802 -14.97 16.88 19.09
N SER A 803 -15.44 17.40 20.24
CA SER A 803 -16.38 18.53 20.27
C SER A 803 -15.74 19.87 20.59
N GLY A 804 -14.52 19.89 21.15
CA GLY A 804 -13.74 21.12 21.34
C GLY A 804 -13.08 21.62 20.04
N ALA A 805 -12.79 22.92 19.95
CA ALA A 805 -12.06 23.49 18.82
C ALA A 805 -10.62 22.93 18.75
N SER A 806 -10.18 22.50 17.56
CA SER A 806 -8.89 21.85 17.33
C SER A 806 -8.63 20.61 18.21
N SER A 807 -9.69 19.88 18.57
CA SER A 807 -9.61 18.68 19.41
C SER A 807 -9.38 17.39 18.60
N LEU A 808 -8.84 16.36 19.26
CA LEU A 808 -8.56 15.05 18.68
C LEU A 808 -9.18 13.95 19.55
N ALA A 809 -10.12 13.17 19.01
CA ALA A 809 -10.64 11.96 19.64
C ALA A 809 -10.30 10.73 18.77
N MET A 810 -9.60 9.75 19.32
CA MET A 810 -9.16 8.56 18.58
C MET A 810 -9.32 7.29 19.43
N GLY A 811 -10.37 6.50 19.16
CA GLY A 811 -10.69 5.28 19.89
C GLY A 811 -12.19 5.09 20.11
N ASP A 812 -12.60 3.87 20.46
CA ASP A 812 -13.99 3.51 20.75
C ASP A 812 -14.52 4.27 21.97
N GLY A 813 -15.44 5.21 21.78
CA GLY A 813 -15.97 6.07 22.86
C GLY A 813 -15.04 7.20 23.31
N ALA A 814 -13.92 7.45 22.62
CA ALA A 814 -12.98 8.53 22.98
C ALA A 814 -13.66 9.91 22.93
N ASN A 815 -13.50 10.74 23.96
CA ASN A 815 -14.19 12.02 24.12
C ASN A 815 -13.21 13.16 24.40
N ALA A 816 -12.94 14.00 23.40
CA ALA A 816 -12.15 15.22 23.51
C ALA A 816 -13.10 16.43 23.52
N SER A 817 -13.64 16.76 24.69
CA SER A 817 -14.76 17.69 24.83
C SER A 817 -14.39 19.17 24.94
N ALA A 818 -13.10 19.48 25.09
CA ALA A 818 -12.60 20.84 25.32
C ALA A 818 -11.60 21.28 24.24
N ASP A 819 -11.42 22.60 24.10
CA ASP A 819 -10.54 23.17 23.07
C ASP A 819 -9.11 22.65 23.20
N LYS A 820 -8.53 22.23 22.07
CA LYS A 820 -7.18 21.63 21.93
C LYS A 820 -6.99 20.35 22.74
N ALA A 821 -8.05 19.74 23.24
CA ALA A 821 -7.97 18.48 23.98
C ALA A 821 -7.65 17.30 23.05
N SER A 822 -6.91 16.31 23.55
CA SER A 822 -6.57 15.09 22.82
C SER A 822 -6.90 13.86 23.65
N ALA A 823 -7.87 13.05 23.21
CA ALA A 823 -8.27 11.77 23.80
C ALA A 823 -7.90 10.62 22.85
N ILE A 824 -6.98 9.74 23.24
CA ILE A 824 -6.47 8.63 22.42
C ILE A 824 -6.54 7.32 23.20
N GLY A 825 -7.44 6.42 22.82
CA GLY A 825 -7.76 5.18 23.52
C GLY A 825 -9.27 5.02 23.68
N SER A 826 -9.73 3.79 23.86
CA SER A 826 -11.16 3.54 24.10
C SER A 826 -11.61 4.19 25.41
N ASP A 827 -12.74 4.88 25.42
CA ASP A 827 -13.28 5.64 26.55
C ASP A 827 -12.31 6.68 27.18
N ALA A 828 -11.25 7.08 26.45
CA ALA A 828 -10.36 8.16 26.89
C ALA A 828 -11.14 9.49 26.92
N SER A 829 -11.01 10.28 27.98
CA SER A 829 -11.73 11.53 28.21
C SER A 829 -10.77 12.69 28.45
N ALA A 830 -10.69 13.62 27.49
CA ALA A 830 -9.91 14.85 27.61
C ALA A 830 -10.88 16.04 27.68
N SER A 831 -11.19 16.46 28.90
CA SER A 831 -12.24 17.45 29.21
C SER A 831 -11.71 18.78 29.76
N GLY A 832 -10.42 18.87 30.07
CA GLY A 832 -9.73 20.14 30.31
C GLY A 832 -9.23 20.79 29.01
N THR A 833 -9.22 22.12 28.94
CA THR A 833 -8.64 22.85 27.80
C THR A 833 -7.16 22.48 27.62
N ALA A 834 -6.75 22.13 26.40
CA ALA A 834 -5.42 21.60 26.07
C ALA A 834 -4.98 20.35 26.87
N ALA A 835 -5.93 19.59 27.43
CA ALA A 835 -5.63 18.35 28.14
C ALA A 835 -5.36 17.18 27.19
N THR A 836 -4.52 16.23 27.62
CA THR A 836 -4.16 15.04 26.84
C THR A 836 -4.44 13.77 27.66
N ALA A 837 -5.43 12.99 27.24
CA ALA A 837 -5.73 11.67 27.77
C ALA A 837 -5.30 10.58 26.78
N MET A 838 -4.43 9.66 27.18
CA MET A 838 -3.92 8.58 26.34
C MET A 838 -3.91 7.24 27.08
N GLY A 839 -4.78 6.30 26.69
CA GLY A 839 -5.01 5.01 27.36
C GLY A 839 -6.49 4.67 27.44
N ASN A 840 -6.85 3.40 27.70
CA ASN A 840 -8.25 3.03 27.90
C ASN A 840 -8.77 3.66 29.21
N GLY A 841 -9.92 4.33 29.15
CA GLY A 841 -10.49 5.04 30.31
C GLY A 841 -9.61 6.14 30.93
N ALA A 842 -8.57 6.62 30.24
CA ALA A 842 -7.72 7.71 30.73
C ALA A 842 -8.52 9.01 30.81
N SER A 843 -8.41 9.77 31.91
CA SER A 843 -9.18 10.98 32.18
C SER A 843 -8.28 12.18 32.47
N ALA A 844 -8.22 13.14 31.55
CA ALA A 844 -7.48 14.39 31.69
C ALA A 844 -8.49 15.55 31.77
N SER A 845 -8.90 15.90 33.00
CA SER A 845 -9.94 16.90 33.25
C SER A 845 -9.40 18.25 33.72
N GLY A 846 -8.13 18.32 34.15
CA GLY A 846 -7.48 19.59 34.47
C GLY A 846 -7.04 20.35 33.22
N THR A 847 -7.06 21.69 33.25
CA THR A 847 -6.51 22.51 32.15
C THR A 847 -5.03 22.21 31.96
N SER A 848 -4.62 21.98 30.70
CA SER A 848 -3.26 21.57 30.31
C SER A 848 -2.74 20.33 31.05
N SER A 849 -3.63 19.43 31.47
CA SER A 849 -3.25 18.18 32.17
C SER A 849 -2.89 17.05 31.21
N VAL A 850 -2.12 16.07 31.68
CA VAL A 850 -1.73 14.89 30.91
C VAL A 850 -2.04 13.61 31.70
N ALA A 851 -2.98 12.79 31.22
CA ALA A 851 -3.23 11.45 31.74
C ALA A 851 -2.75 10.42 30.71
N MET A 852 -1.76 9.59 31.06
CA MET A 852 -1.14 8.64 30.15
C MET A 852 -1.04 7.26 30.80
N GLY A 853 -1.92 6.34 30.41
CA GLY A 853 -2.03 4.98 30.95
C GLY A 853 -3.49 4.55 31.09
N ASP A 854 -3.70 3.23 31.14
CA ASP A 854 -5.00 2.62 31.43
C ASP A 854 -5.59 3.16 32.76
N GLY A 855 -6.77 3.76 32.71
CA GLY A 855 -7.42 4.39 33.88
C GLY A 855 -6.62 5.51 34.56
N ALA A 856 -5.63 6.12 33.90
CA ALA A 856 -4.88 7.26 34.46
C ALA A 856 -5.78 8.49 34.62
N SER A 857 -5.63 9.25 35.70
CA SER A 857 -6.46 10.41 36.05
C SER A 857 -5.61 11.64 36.35
N ALA A 858 -5.74 12.71 35.57
CA ALA A 858 -5.08 13.99 35.78
C ALA A 858 -6.13 15.09 35.92
N SER A 859 -6.52 15.39 37.17
CA SER A 859 -7.62 16.33 37.48
C SER A 859 -7.16 17.70 37.96
N GLY A 860 -5.91 17.82 38.43
CA GLY A 860 -5.31 19.12 38.77
C GLY A 860 -4.91 19.93 37.53
N GLU A 861 -4.89 21.26 37.64
CA GLU A 861 -4.37 22.13 36.58
C GLU A 861 -2.87 21.87 36.34
N ARG A 862 -2.45 21.77 35.08
CA ARG A 862 -1.06 21.49 34.67
C ARG A 862 -0.48 20.21 35.29
N SER A 863 -1.34 19.29 35.76
CA SER A 863 -0.95 18.02 36.37
C SER A 863 -0.60 16.95 35.33
N SER A 864 0.20 15.95 35.73
CA SER A 864 0.61 14.83 34.87
C SER A 864 0.51 13.48 35.60
N ALA A 865 -0.38 12.60 35.16
CA ALA A 865 -0.50 11.23 35.64
C ALA A 865 0.04 10.27 34.56
N ILE A 866 1.17 9.61 34.83
CA ILE A 866 1.87 8.75 33.85
C ILE A 866 2.04 7.34 34.44
N GLY A 867 1.24 6.40 33.97
CA GLY A 867 1.16 5.01 34.42
C GLY A 867 -0.28 4.56 34.60
N ALA A 868 -0.54 3.25 34.46
CA ALA A 868 -1.89 2.71 34.65
C ALA A 868 -2.42 3.00 36.07
N GLY A 869 -3.62 3.58 36.18
CA GLY A 869 -4.22 4.02 37.44
C GLY A 869 -3.45 5.11 38.19
N ALA A 870 -2.49 5.81 37.57
CA ALA A 870 -1.84 6.96 38.17
C ALA A 870 -2.87 8.10 38.36
N ASN A 871 -2.80 8.83 39.47
CA ASN A 871 -3.79 9.84 39.84
C ASN A 871 -3.13 11.14 40.32
N ALA A 872 -3.07 12.15 39.45
CA ALA A 872 -2.54 13.48 39.75
C ALA A 872 -3.71 14.44 40.04
N GLN A 873 -3.99 14.63 41.33
CA GLN A 873 -5.18 15.34 41.81
C GLN A 873 -4.94 16.83 42.04
N ALA A 874 -3.71 17.21 42.38
CA ALA A 874 -3.35 18.58 42.71
C ALA A 874 -2.74 19.34 41.52
N ASN A 875 -2.80 20.66 41.56
CA ASN A 875 -2.19 21.53 40.55
C ASN A 875 -0.67 21.34 40.49
N ASP A 876 -0.06 21.50 39.32
CA ASP A 876 1.40 21.37 39.12
C ASP A 876 2.00 20.04 39.61
N SER A 877 1.18 19.00 39.80
CA SER A 877 1.61 17.73 40.39
C SER A 877 1.87 16.66 39.33
N VAL A 878 2.83 15.76 39.61
CA VAL A 878 3.20 14.66 38.73
C VAL A 878 3.08 13.33 39.48
N ALA A 879 2.11 12.50 39.10
CA ALA A 879 2.00 11.10 39.54
C ALA A 879 2.74 10.20 38.54
N LEU A 880 3.91 9.69 38.91
CA LEU A 880 4.79 8.92 38.04
C LEU A 880 4.83 7.44 38.46
N GLY A 881 4.45 6.54 37.55
CA GLY A 881 4.33 5.10 37.78
C GLY A 881 2.89 4.65 38.04
N ALA A 882 2.60 3.37 37.77
CA ALA A 882 1.27 2.81 37.91
C ALA A 882 0.76 2.90 39.36
N GLY A 883 -0.50 3.30 39.57
CA GLY A 883 -1.10 3.46 40.90
C GLY A 883 -0.45 4.53 41.79
N SER A 884 0.41 5.40 41.23
CA SER A 884 0.96 6.55 41.95
C SER A 884 -0.11 7.61 42.19
N VAL A 885 -0.09 8.26 43.35
CA VAL A 885 -1.03 9.33 43.70
C VAL A 885 -0.26 10.60 44.04
N ALA A 886 -0.56 11.70 43.36
CA ALA A 886 -0.03 13.03 43.64
C ALA A 886 -1.18 13.95 44.09
N ASP A 887 -1.32 14.06 45.40
CA ASP A 887 -2.39 14.79 46.11
C ASP A 887 -1.94 16.17 46.63
N ARG A 888 -0.70 16.58 46.33
CA ARG A 888 -0.08 17.83 46.79
C ARG A 888 0.41 18.67 45.62
N GLU A 889 0.14 19.98 45.71
CA GLU A 889 0.52 20.95 44.68
C GLU A 889 2.03 21.03 44.49
N GLY A 890 2.48 21.14 43.24
CA GLY A 890 3.89 21.27 42.87
C GLY A 890 4.78 20.06 43.23
N SER A 891 4.20 18.88 43.44
CA SER A 891 4.93 17.68 43.89
C SER A 891 5.08 16.61 42.82
N VAL A 892 6.20 15.87 42.86
CA VAL A 892 6.39 14.64 42.07
C VAL A 892 6.23 13.44 43.00
N SER A 893 5.18 12.66 42.80
CA SER A 893 4.93 11.42 43.53
C SER A 893 5.32 10.22 42.69
N VAL A 894 6.21 9.38 43.22
CA VAL A 894 6.67 8.13 42.56
C VAL A 894 5.92 6.89 43.07
N GLY A 895 4.87 7.04 43.88
CA GLY A 895 4.11 5.95 44.46
C GLY A 895 2.81 6.44 45.10
N SER A 896 2.29 5.67 46.06
CA SER A 896 1.14 6.07 46.89
C SER A 896 1.38 5.66 48.34
N ALA A 897 0.60 6.19 49.29
CA ALA A 897 0.79 5.89 50.71
C ALA A 897 0.66 4.38 50.99
N GLY A 898 1.70 3.79 51.60
CA GLY A 898 1.84 2.35 51.81
C GLY A 898 2.34 1.56 50.60
N ASN A 899 2.57 2.21 49.45
CA ASN A 899 3.15 1.66 48.23
C ASN A 899 4.24 2.60 47.68
N GLU A 900 5.13 3.06 48.55
CA GLU A 900 6.22 3.96 48.21
C GLU A 900 7.27 3.27 47.32
N ARG A 901 7.84 4.00 46.35
CA ARG A 901 8.93 3.50 45.50
C ARG A 901 10.28 4.08 45.88
N GLN A 902 11.31 3.24 45.81
CA GLN A 902 12.70 3.68 45.94
C GLN A 902 13.15 4.40 44.67
N ILE A 903 13.67 5.62 44.81
CA ILE A 903 14.39 6.31 43.74
C ILE A 903 15.85 5.82 43.78
N VAL A 904 16.22 4.96 42.84
CA VAL A 904 17.55 4.36 42.74
C VAL A 904 18.46 5.18 41.81
N ASN A 905 19.78 4.94 41.89
CA ASN A 905 20.80 5.62 41.07
C ASN A 905 20.87 7.16 41.26
N VAL A 906 20.40 7.66 42.40
CA VAL A 906 20.53 9.07 42.79
C VAL A 906 22.00 9.37 43.12
N LYS A 907 22.65 10.20 42.29
CA LYS A 907 23.97 10.79 42.58
C LYS A 907 23.90 11.58 43.90
N ALA A 908 25.02 11.67 44.61
CA ALA A 908 25.12 12.58 45.75
C ALA A 908 24.77 14.01 45.33
N GLY A 909 23.85 14.64 46.06
CA GLY A 909 23.45 16.04 45.82
C GLY A 909 24.57 17.02 46.14
N GLU A 910 24.72 18.04 45.30
CA GLU A 910 25.75 19.09 45.41
C GLU A 910 25.13 20.46 45.76
N ALA A 911 23.88 20.71 45.36
CA ALA A 911 23.12 21.91 45.71
C ALA A 911 22.07 21.64 46.81
N ASP A 912 21.64 22.70 47.51
CA ASP A 912 20.66 22.65 48.61
C ASP A 912 19.28 22.08 48.21
N THR A 913 18.98 21.99 46.91
CA THR A 913 17.73 21.45 46.36
C THR A 913 17.88 20.05 45.74
N ASP A 914 19.08 19.46 45.76
CA ASP A 914 19.31 18.12 45.23
C ASP A 914 18.83 17.03 46.21
N ALA A 915 18.46 15.87 45.68
CA ALA A 915 18.09 14.72 46.51
C ALA A 915 19.32 14.12 47.23
N VAL A 916 19.26 14.02 48.55
CA VAL A 916 20.30 13.38 49.37
C VAL A 916 20.22 11.86 49.19
N ASN A 917 21.34 11.23 48.80
CA ASN A 917 21.40 9.78 48.65
C ASN A 917 21.85 9.06 49.93
N VAL A 918 21.66 7.73 49.98
CA VAL A 918 21.96 6.93 51.19
C VAL A 918 23.45 6.98 51.58
N SER A 919 24.38 7.18 50.64
CA SER A 919 25.80 7.33 50.97
C SER A 919 26.11 8.64 51.72
N GLN A 920 25.48 9.76 51.35
CA GLN A 920 25.64 11.03 52.08
C GLN A 920 25.10 10.92 53.51
N LEU A 921 23.93 10.30 53.69
CA LEU A 921 23.36 10.07 55.01
C LEU A 921 24.23 9.15 55.88
N ARG A 922 24.82 8.09 55.29
CA ARG A 922 25.79 7.22 55.99
C ARG A 922 27.04 7.99 56.41
N GLN A 923 27.64 8.78 55.52
CA GLN A 923 28.81 9.62 55.84
C GLN A 923 28.54 10.60 57.00
N GLN A 924 27.34 11.18 57.06
CA GLN A 924 26.92 12.02 58.17
C GLN A 924 26.74 11.20 59.46
N GLY A 925 26.16 10.00 59.38
CA GLY A 925 26.05 9.05 60.49
C GLY A 925 27.41 8.61 61.06
N ASP A 926 28.37 8.28 60.19
CA ASP A 926 29.74 7.92 60.57
C ASP A 926 30.45 9.09 61.28
N THR A 927 30.23 10.32 60.81
CA THR A 927 30.73 11.54 61.46
C THR A 927 30.15 11.71 62.87
N ILE A 928 28.85 11.47 63.04
CA ILE A 928 28.18 11.51 64.36
C ILE A 928 28.70 10.39 65.27
N ASN A 929 28.87 9.16 64.77
CA ASN A 929 29.41 8.04 65.54
C ASN A 929 30.85 8.29 65.99
N GLY A 930 31.68 8.93 65.17
CA GLY A 930 33.01 9.40 65.55
C GLY A 930 32.96 10.42 66.69
N ASN A 931 32.05 11.40 66.62
CA ASN A 931 31.85 12.37 67.70
C ASN A 931 31.36 11.72 69.00
N ILE A 932 30.44 10.75 68.93
CA ILE A 932 29.98 9.99 70.11
C ILE A 932 31.14 9.22 70.74
N SER A 933 31.96 8.54 69.92
CA SER A 933 33.14 7.79 70.39
C SER A 933 34.15 8.71 71.11
N ASN A 934 34.35 9.93 70.60
CA ASN A 934 35.20 10.94 71.24
C ASN A 934 34.63 11.43 72.60
N VAL A 935 33.30 11.49 72.74
CA VAL A 935 32.66 11.84 74.03
C VAL A 935 32.76 10.67 75.00
N ASP A 936 32.52 9.44 74.56
CA ASP A 936 32.61 8.23 75.39
C ASP A 936 34.03 8.01 75.97
N ALA A 937 35.06 8.20 75.16
CA ALA A 937 36.46 8.17 75.62
C ALA A 937 36.74 9.21 76.71
N ARG A 938 36.17 10.43 76.60
CA ARG A 938 36.31 11.49 77.62
C ARG A 938 35.57 11.14 78.91
N VAL A 939 34.37 10.56 78.82
CA VAL A 939 33.59 10.10 79.97
C VAL A 939 34.30 8.95 80.69
N THR A 940 34.84 7.99 79.94
CA THR A 940 35.64 6.88 80.47
C THR A 940 36.88 7.38 81.23
N GLN A 941 37.63 8.34 80.67
CA GLN A 941 38.77 8.93 81.37
C GLN A 941 38.37 9.70 82.64
N ALA A 942 37.22 10.38 82.64
CA ALA A 942 36.69 11.00 83.85
C ALA A 942 36.36 9.96 84.93
N GLY A 943 35.80 8.80 84.55
CA GLY A 943 35.56 7.66 85.45
C GLY A 943 36.84 7.10 86.09
N VAL A 944 37.93 6.99 85.32
CA VAL A 944 39.26 6.61 85.84
C VAL A 944 39.76 7.62 86.87
N ASN A 945 39.67 8.92 86.56
CA ASN A 945 40.13 9.98 87.47
C ASN A 945 39.33 9.99 88.79
N ILE A 946 38.02 9.79 88.73
CA ILE A 946 37.15 9.67 89.93
C ILE A 946 37.53 8.43 90.76
N SER A 947 37.83 7.30 90.10
CA SER A 947 38.26 6.07 90.77
C SER A 947 39.59 6.25 91.52
N ASN A 948 40.54 7.00 90.95
CA ASN A 948 41.83 7.28 91.58
C ASN A 948 41.67 8.15 92.85
N LEU A 949 40.77 9.13 92.83
CA LEU A 949 40.40 9.93 94.01
C LEU A 949 39.76 9.04 95.10
N GLN A 950 38.82 8.17 94.73
CA GLN A 950 38.18 7.22 95.67
C GLN A 950 39.17 6.22 96.28
N ASN A 951 40.20 5.82 95.52
CA ASN A 951 41.22 4.86 95.96
C ASN A 951 42.38 5.49 96.74
N GLY A 952 42.44 6.82 96.82
CA GLY A 952 43.38 7.53 97.71
C GLY A 952 44.82 7.57 97.21
N THR A 953 45.06 7.29 95.92
CA THR A 953 46.36 7.54 95.28
C THR A 953 46.59 9.05 95.07
N ASP A 954 45.51 9.81 94.85
CA ASP A 954 45.48 11.29 94.81
C ASP A 954 44.67 11.86 95.98
N GLY A 955 44.99 11.45 97.21
CA GLY A 955 44.40 12.05 98.41
C GLY A 955 44.76 13.53 98.58
N MET A 956 43.95 14.27 99.34
CA MET A 956 44.13 15.70 99.63
C MET A 956 45.49 16.06 100.31
N PHE A 957 46.21 15.03 100.80
CA PHE A 957 47.65 15.07 101.02
C PHE A 957 48.31 14.05 100.10
N GLN A 958 49.08 14.50 99.10
CA GLN A 958 49.81 13.60 98.19
C GLN A 958 50.81 12.75 98.97
N VAL A 959 50.68 11.43 98.91
CA VAL A 959 51.65 10.47 99.44
C VAL A 959 51.90 9.36 98.43
N ASN A 960 53.17 9.07 98.15
CA ASN A 960 53.56 7.97 97.27
C ASN A 960 53.34 6.62 98.00
N ASN A 961 52.11 6.10 97.97
CA ASN A 961 51.73 4.83 98.61
C ASN A 961 52.15 3.61 97.77
N SER A 962 53.47 3.46 97.55
CA SER A 962 54.07 2.33 96.83
C SER A 962 53.97 0.98 97.56
N SER A 963 53.37 0.94 98.75
CA SER A 963 53.40 -0.20 99.69
C SER A 963 52.03 -0.81 100.00
N HIS A 964 50.97 -0.44 99.26
CA HIS A 964 49.59 -0.94 99.45
C HIS A 964 49.08 -0.85 100.90
N LEU A 965 49.49 0.18 101.65
CA LEU A 965 49.03 0.33 103.03
C LEU A 965 47.56 0.75 103.09
N PRO A 966 46.83 0.37 104.16
CA PRO A 966 45.42 0.74 104.34
C PRO A 966 45.17 2.25 104.19
N LYS A 967 43.94 2.62 103.84
CA LYS A 967 43.52 4.03 103.80
C LYS A 967 43.72 4.67 105.19
N PRO A 968 44.02 5.98 105.27
CA PRO A 968 44.10 6.69 106.56
C PRO A 968 42.81 6.48 107.36
N ARG A 969 42.94 6.18 108.65
CA ARG A 969 41.83 5.75 109.52
C ARG A 969 41.63 6.74 110.69
N PRO A 970 40.93 7.87 110.46
CA PRO A 970 40.43 8.71 111.54
C PRO A 970 39.18 8.03 112.11
N SER A 971 39.29 7.50 113.33
CA SER A 971 38.24 6.69 113.96
C SER A 971 37.93 7.06 115.41
N GLY A 972 38.74 7.92 116.03
CA GLY A 972 38.29 8.69 117.19
C GLY A 972 37.41 9.88 116.76
N ALA A 973 36.60 10.43 117.67
CA ALA A 973 35.81 11.62 117.39
C ALA A 973 36.72 12.82 117.04
N ASP A 974 36.34 13.64 116.05
CA ASP A 974 37.11 14.81 115.59
C ASP A 974 38.60 14.55 115.27
N SER A 975 38.94 13.32 114.84
CA SER A 975 40.32 12.91 114.56
C SER A 975 40.76 13.14 113.11
N LEU A 976 42.07 13.33 112.90
CA LEU A 976 42.69 13.59 111.61
C LEU A 976 43.75 12.54 111.29
N ALA A 977 43.57 11.76 110.22
CA ALA A 977 44.58 10.82 109.72
C ALA A 977 45.04 11.21 108.31
N GLY A 978 46.34 11.45 108.14
CA GLY A 978 46.97 11.85 106.88
C GLY A 978 48.22 11.02 106.57
N GLY A 979 48.17 10.24 105.49
CA GLY A 979 49.27 9.36 105.07
C GLY A 979 48.89 7.88 105.08
N ALA A 980 49.57 7.09 104.25
CA ALA A 980 49.18 5.70 104.01
C ALA A 980 49.35 4.84 105.28
N GLY A 981 48.29 4.16 105.69
CA GLY A 981 48.24 3.40 106.95
C GLY A 981 48.30 4.25 108.22
N ALA A 982 48.05 5.57 108.16
CA ALA A 982 47.94 6.41 109.36
C ALA A 982 46.65 6.09 110.14
N GLU A 983 46.72 6.04 111.47
CA GLU A 983 45.59 5.70 112.34
C GLU A 983 45.44 6.73 113.46
N ALA A 984 44.40 7.55 113.39
CA ALA A 984 44.03 8.50 114.44
C ALA A 984 42.83 7.91 115.18
N THR A 985 43.11 7.09 116.21
CA THR A 985 42.11 6.26 116.88
C THR A 985 41.62 6.84 118.20
N GLY A 986 42.35 7.79 118.80
CA GLY A 986 41.87 8.56 119.95
C GLY A 986 41.00 9.76 119.55
N ASP A 987 40.11 10.21 120.43
CA ASP A 987 39.34 11.45 120.20
C ASP A 987 40.27 12.66 120.10
N ASN A 988 39.94 13.63 119.24
CA ASN A 988 40.73 14.82 118.93
C ASN A 988 42.21 14.53 118.58
N SER A 989 42.50 13.31 118.09
CA SER A 989 43.87 12.89 117.77
C SER A 989 44.27 13.22 116.34
N ALA A 990 45.57 13.43 116.11
CA ALA A 990 46.13 13.71 114.79
C ALA A 990 47.29 12.76 114.48
N ALA A 991 47.12 11.92 113.45
CA ALA A 991 48.16 11.01 112.94
C ALA A 991 48.58 11.46 111.53
N ILE A 992 49.76 12.07 111.41
CA ILE A 992 50.27 12.62 110.15
C ILE A 992 51.63 11.97 109.82
N GLY A 993 51.64 11.18 108.75
CA GLY A 993 52.78 10.40 108.26
C GLY A 993 52.40 8.94 108.00
N THR A 994 53.09 8.30 107.05
CA THR A 994 52.88 6.88 106.73
C THR A 994 53.08 6.01 107.97
N ARG A 995 52.10 5.13 108.29
CA ARG A 995 52.03 4.34 109.54
C ARG A 995 52.09 5.15 110.86
N SER A 996 51.82 6.45 110.85
CA SER A 996 51.67 7.21 112.10
C SER A 996 50.45 6.72 112.89
N ARG A 997 50.54 6.71 114.22
CA ARG A 997 49.46 6.26 115.11
C ARG A 997 49.26 7.24 116.24
N ALA A 998 48.06 7.79 116.35
CA ALA A 998 47.65 8.63 117.47
C ALA A 998 46.53 7.90 118.22
N GLY A 999 46.94 7.08 119.20
CA GLY A 999 46.07 6.19 119.97
C GLY A 999 45.44 6.85 121.19
N GLY A 1000 46.13 7.81 121.81
CA GLY A 1000 45.63 8.53 122.97
C GLY A 1000 44.61 9.62 122.60
N ARG A 1001 43.72 9.94 123.53
CA ARG A 1001 42.84 11.12 123.41
C ARG A 1001 43.68 12.40 123.43
N ASN A 1002 43.40 13.35 122.55
CA ASN A 1002 44.20 14.54 122.26
C ASN A 1002 45.66 14.23 121.83
N ALA A 1003 45.98 13.01 121.41
CA ALA A 1003 47.35 12.65 121.04
C ALA A 1003 47.72 13.14 119.63
N THR A 1004 48.97 13.54 119.43
CA THR A 1004 49.50 13.95 118.12
C THR A 1004 50.72 13.13 117.74
N ALA A 1005 50.64 12.36 116.66
CA ALA A 1005 51.75 11.63 116.08
C ALA A 1005 52.14 12.25 114.73
N LEU A 1006 53.32 12.88 114.66
CA LEU A 1006 53.79 13.61 113.50
C LEU A 1006 55.14 13.04 113.02
N GLY A 1007 55.07 12.12 112.05
CA GLY A 1007 56.24 11.45 111.47
C GLY A 1007 55.91 10.05 110.93
N ASN A 1008 56.76 9.54 110.04
CA ASN A 1008 56.65 8.14 109.57
C ASN A 1008 56.82 7.18 110.75
N GLY A 1009 55.82 6.33 111.00
CA GLY A 1009 55.82 5.41 112.15
C GLY A 1009 55.89 6.08 113.53
N ALA A 1010 55.54 7.37 113.66
CA ALA A 1010 55.40 8.02 114.96
C ALA A 1010 54.19 7.43 115.71
N ASP A 1011 54.31 7.16 117.01
CA ASP A 1011 53.29 6.48 117.81
C ASP A 1011 53.02 7.22 119.13
N ALA A 1012 51.90 7.93 119.21
CA ALA A 1012 51.46 8.69 120.38
C ALA A 1012 50.28 7.95 121.04
N GLN A 1013 50.57 7.04 121.96
CA GLN A 1013 49.58 6.17 122.57
C GLN A 1013 48.95 6.75 123.84
N ALA A 1014 49.65 7.65 124.55
CA ALA A 1014 49.17 8.21 125.81
C ALA A 1014 48.29 9.46 125.62
N THR A 1015 47.41 9.72 126.59
CA THR A 1015 46.53 10.90 126.61
C THR A 1015 47.33 12.20 126.58
N ASN A 1016 46.91 13.15 125.73
CA ASN A 1016 47.52 14.48 125.59
C ASN A 1016 49.05 14.41 125.37
N SER A 1017 49.51 13.43 124.57
CA SER A 1017 50.91 13.21 124.27
C SER A 1017 51.25 13.56 122.81
N VAL A 1018 52.50 13.94 122.56
CA VAL A 1018 53.00 14.29 121.23
C VAL A 1018 54.21 13.44 120.88
N ALA A 1019 54.07 12.55 119.89
CA ALA A 1019 55.20 11.85 119.27
C ALA A 1019 55.68 12.64 118.06
N LEU A 1020 56.79 13.36 118.21
CA LEU A 1020 57.32 14.29 117.21
C LEU A 1020 58.56 13.70 116.53
N GLY A 1021 58.49 13.48 115.22
CA GLY A 1021 59.55 12.87 114.41
C GLY A 1021 59.29 11.39 114.07
N ALA A 1022 59.97 10.90 113.03
CA ALA A 1022 59.79 9.52 112.56
C ALA A 1022 60.20 8.49 113.62
N GLY A 1023 59.38 7.46 113.85
CA GLY A 1023 59.62 6.43 114.87
C GLY A 1023 59.65 6.92 116.31
N SER A 1024 59.25 8.17 116.58
CA SER A 1024 59.12 8.67 117.95
C SER A 1024 57.94 7.98 118.65
N VAL A 1025 58.11 7.68 119.94
CA VAL A 1025 57.07 7.02 120.76
C VAL A 1025 56.75 7.90 121.96
N ALA A 1026 55.47 8.24 122.13
CA ALA A 1026 54.96 8.98 123.27
C ALA A 1026 53.96 8.10 124.05
N ASP A 1027 54.50 7.40 125.05
CA ASP A 1027 53.81 6.41 125.90
C ASP A 1027 53.47 6.96 127.30
N ARG A 1028 53.78 8.23 127.57
CA ARG A 1028 53.48 8.94 128.83
C ARG A 1028 52.51 10.09 128.61
N GLU A 1029 51.52 10.21 129.48
CA GLU A 1029 50.53 11.30 129.41
C GLU A 1029 51.18 12.67 129.60
N ASN A 1030 50.62 13.69 128.95
CA ASN A 1030 51.07 15.09 129.03
C ASN A 1030 52.56 15.28 128.70
N SER A 1031 53.08 14.53 127.72
CA SER A 1031 54.50 14.55 127.34
C SER A 1031 54.71 14.80 125.85
N VAL A 1032 55.82 15.46 125.51
CA VAL A 1032 56.32 15.58 124.14
C VAL A 1032 57.55 14.68 124.03
N SER A 1033 57.45 13.63 123.23
CA SER A 1033 58.56 12.72 122.93
C SER A 1033 59.12 13.02 121.54
N VAL A 1034 60.41 13.37 121.49
CA VAL A 1034 61.15 13.65 120.26
C VAL A 1034 61.93 12.43 119.74
N GLY A 1035 61.74 11.25 120.32
CA GLY A 1035 62.44 10.02 119.97
C GLY A 1035 61.80 8.78 120.58
N SER A 1036 62.58 7.73 120.76
CA SER A 1036 62.20 6.54 121.54
C SER A 1036 63.36 6.13 122.45
N ALA A 1037 63.13 5.21 123.40
CA ALA A 1037 64.17 4.74 124.30
C ALA A 1037 65.35 4.12 123.51
N GLY A 1038 66.56 4.61 123.74
CA GLY A 1038 67.78 4.24 123.00
C GLY A 1038 67.91 4.89 121.61
N GLN A 1039 67.01 5.80 121.25
CA GLN A 1039 67.04 6.63 120.05
C GLN A 1039 66.57 8.06 120.39
N GLU A 1040 67.04 8.59 121.51
CA GLU A 1040 66.73 9.93 122.00
C GLU A 1040 67.31 11.01 121.06
N ARG A 1041 66.51 12.01 120.70
CA ARG A 1041 66.98 13.13 119.86
C ARG A 1041 67.39 14.32 120.71
N GLN A 1042 68.52 14.92 120.35
CA GLN A 1042 68.97 16.18 120.93
C GLN A 1042 68.02 17.31 120.53
N ILE A 1043 67.58 18.10 121.51
CA ILE A 1043 66.86 19.35 121.27
C ILE A 1043 67.92 20.46 121.23
N THR A 1044 68.21 20.97 120.03
CA THR A 1044 69.19 22.04 119.79
C THR A 1044 68.50 23.40 119.70
N ASN A 1045 69.27 24.48 119.75
CA ASN A 1045 68.78 25.88 119.75
C ASN A 1045 67.88 26.25 120.94
N VAL A 1046 68.03 25.57 122.08
CA VAL A 1046 67.37 25.93 123.33
C VAL A 1046 67.99 27.20 123.91
N ALA A 1047 67.21 28.28 123.97
CA ALA A 1047 67.61 29.54 124.59
C ALA A 1047 67.82 29.37 126.11
N ALA A 1048 68.43 30.37 126.76
CA ALA A 1048 68.58 30.34 128.21
C ALA A 1048 67.21 30.52 128.86
N GLY A 1049 66.74 29.53 129.63
CA GLY A 1049 65.47 29.57 130.35
C GLY A 1049 65.38 30.72 131.35
N THR A 1050 64.26 31.42 131.31
CA THR A 1050 63.96 32.61 132.13
C THR A 1050 62.83 32.38 133.14
N ALA A 1051 61.94 31.43 132.85
CA ALA A 1051 60.94 30.91 133.78
C ALA A 1051 61.35 29.55 134.37
N THR A 1052 60.73 29.15 135.48
CA THR A 1052 61.01 27.88 136.18
C THR A 1052 60.60 26.63 135.41
N THR A 1053 59.84 26.78 134.32
CA THR A 1053 59.38 25.71 133.42
C THR A 1053 60.10 25.69 132.08
N ASP A 1054 61.04 26.61 131.83
CA ASP A 1054 61.82 26.62 130.60
C ASP A 1054 62.87 25.50 130.62
N ALA A 1055 63.20 24.96 129.45
CA ALA A 1055 64.29 24.00 129.32
C ALA A 1055 65.64 24.70 129.58
N VAL A 1056 66.38 24.24 130.59
CA VAL A 1056 67.71 24.76 130.92
C VAL A 1056 68.70 24.34 129.84
N ASN A 1057 69.37 25.30 129.20
CA ASN A 1057 70.42 24.98 128.23
C ASN A 1057 71.77 24.71 128.91
N VAL A 1058 72.68 24.03 128.21
CA VAL A 1058 73.97 23.59 128.77
C VAL A 1058 74.81 24.77 129.27
N GLY A 1059 74.71 25.94 128.62
CA GLY A 1059 75.43 27.15 129.04
C GLY A 1059 74.97 27.71 130.38
N GLN A 1060 73.66 27.62 130.70
CA GLN A 1060 73.14 28.01 132.01
C GLN A 1060 73.62 27.07 133.11
N LEU A 1061 73.58 25.76 132.87
CA LEU A 1061 74.05 24.75 133.82
C LEU A 1061 75.54 24.97 134.14
N GLN A 1062 76.37 25.13 133.10
CA GLN A 1062 77.80 25.42 133.25
C GLN A 1062 78.05 26.70 134.06
N LYS A 1063 77.28 27.77 133.83
CA LYS A 1063 77.37 29.01 134.62
C LYS A 1063 77.06 28.76 136.10
N SER A 1064 75.97 28.06 136.42
CA SER A 1064 75.60 27.77 137.82
C SER A 1064 76.65 26.93 138.57
N MET A 1065 77.35 26.03 137.87
CA MET A 1065 78.42 25.23 138.47
C MET A 1065 79.68 26.06 138.77
N GLY A 1066 79.96 27.08 137.96
CA GLY A 1066 81.08 28.01 138.21
C GLY A 1066 80.87 28.87 139.45
N ASP A 1067 79.66 29.41 139.64
CA ASP A 1067 79.33 30.29 140.77
C ASP A 1067 79.46 29.55 142.13
N ILE A 1068 79.11 28.26 142.19
CA ILE A 1068 79.22 27.41 143.39
C ILE A 1068 80.68 27.19 143.81
N SER A 1069 81.62 27.06 142.86
CA SER A 1069 83.03 26.75 143.16
C SER A 1069 83.76 27.90 143.87
N ASN A 1070 83.42 29.15 143.53
CA ASN A 1070 84.06 30.33 144.12
C ASN A 1070 83.67 30.52 145.61
N GLN A 1071 82.43 30.18 145.98
CA GLN A 1071 81.90 30.37 147.33
C GLN A 1071 82.62 29.53 148.41
N PHE A 1072 83.35 28.48 148.00
CA PHE A 1072 84.03 27.56 148.93
C PHE A 1072 85.39 28.09 149.42
N TYR A 1073 86.10 28.88 148.61
CA TYR A 1073 87.44 29.37 148.94
C TYR A 1073 87.39 30.46 150.03
N ASP A 1074 86.50 31.46 149.89
CA ASP A 1074 86.38 32.61 150.81
C ASP A 1074 86.09 32.20 152.27
N TYR A 1075 85.33 31.12 152.47
CA TYR A 1075 84.95 30.66 153.82
C TYR A 1075 86.14 30.09 154.61
N THR A 1076 87.11 29.48 153.92
CA THR A 1076 88.22 28.76 154.57
C THR A 1076 89.28 29.72 155.12
N ASP A 1077 89.66 30.74 154.34
CA ASP A 1077 90.69 31.72 154.72
C ASP A 1077 90.25 32.64 155.89
N SER A 1078 88.94 32.90 156.01
CA SER A 1078 88.38 33.67 157.12
C SER A 1078 88.61 32.98 158.48
N ARG A 1079 88.42 31.65 158.54
CA ARG A 1079 88.56 30.86 159.77
C ARG A 1079 90.00 30.75 160.27
N TYR A 1080 90.97 30.64 159.36
CA TYR A 1080 92.38 30.46 159.71
C TYR A 1080 92.99 31.69 160.41
N ASN A 1081 92.63 32.89 159.94
CA ASN A 1081 93.17 34.14 160.49
C ASN A 1081 92.69 34.46 161.91
N ALA A 1082 91.46 34.06 162.27
CA ALA A 1082 90.92 34.26 163.62
C ALA A 1082 91.73 33.49 164.69
N LEU A 1083 92.05 32.22 164.43
CA LEU A 1083 92.77 31.35 165.39
C LEU A 1083 94.18 31.88 165.74
N ARG A 1084 94.85 32.54 164.78
CA ARG A 1084 96.17 33.14 164.98
C ARG A 1084 96.13 34.34 165.94
N HIS A 1085 94.99 35.04 166.02
CA HIS A 1085 94.83 36.21 166.88
C HIS A 1085 94.64 35.83 168.36
N ASP A 1086 93.87 34.78 168.65
CA ASP A 1086 93.55 34.36 170.02
C ASP A 1086 94.78 33.81 170.77
N LEU A 1087 95.62 33.02 170.09
CA LEU A 1087 96.86 32.47 170.67
C LEU A 1087 97.81 33.56 171.19
N LYS A 1088 97.90 34.70 170.50
CA LYS A 1088 98.78 35.80 170.91
C LYS A 1088 98.27 36.51 172.17
N LYS A 1089 96.95 36.57 172.35
CA LYS A 1089 96.31 37.23 173.49
C LYS A 1089 96.49 36.48 174.81
N GLN A 1090 96.66 35.15 174.78
CA GLN A 1090 96.88 34.35 175.99
C GLN A 1090 98.29 34.51 176.59
N ASP A 1091 99.33 34.63 175.76
CA ASP A 1091 100.74 34.77 176.22
C ASP A 1091 100.98 36.10 176.99
N ASP A 1092 100.31 37.16 176.53
CA ASP A 1092 100.34 38.50 177.12
C ASP A 1092 99.71 38.55 178.53
N ILE A 1093 98.59 37.85 178.76
CA ILE A 1093 97.88 37.79 180.05
C ILE A 1093 98.71 37.02 181.09
N LEU A 1094 99.23 35.86 180.71
CA LEU A 1094 100.07 35.02 181.58
C LEU A 1094 101.33 35.75 182.07
N SER A 1095 101.96 36.54 181.18
CA SER A 1095 103.13 37.35 181.52
C SER A 1095 102.82 38.47 182.51
N ALA A 1096 101.62 39.07 182.45
CA ALA A 1096 101.21 40.15 183.35
C ALA A 1096 100.91 39.66 184.78
N GLY A 1097 100.25 38.52 184.94
CA GLY A 1097 99.93 37.95 186.26
C GLY A 1097 101.16 37.71 187.15
N ILE A 1098 102.29 37.31 186.54
CA ILE A 1098 103.57 37.08 187.25
C ILE A 1098 104.15 38.40 187.79
N ALA A 1099 104.03 39.50 187.06
CA ALA A 1099 104.47 40.81 187.53
C ALA A 1099 103.71 41.25 188.81
N GLY A 1100 102.40 40.98 188.87
CA GLY A 1100 101.55 41.27 190.03
C GLY A 1100 101.99 40.57 191.31
N ALA A 1101 102.32 39.29 191.21
CA ALA A 1101 102.83 38.50 192.34
C ALA A 1101 104.16 39.06 192.90
N MET A 1102 105.08 39.48 192.02
CA MET A 1102 106.35 40.09 192.45
C MET A 1102 106.14 41.46 193.14
N ALA A 1103 105.19 42.27 192.67
CA ALA A 1103 104.88 43.55 193.30
C ALA A 1103 104.40 43.39 194.76
N MET A 1104 103.50 42.42 195.03
CA MET A 1104 102.99 42.20 196.40
C MET A 1104 104.04 41.65 197.39
N ALA A 1105 105.04 40.91 196.91
CA ALA A 1105 106.05 40.28 197.77
C ALA A 1105 106.96 41.29 198.49
N THR A 1106 107.09 42.52 197.98
CA THR A 1106 108.08 43.51 198.45
C THR A 1106 107.59 44.44 199.57
N LEU A 1107 106.35 44.26 200.05
CA LEU A 1107 105.71 45.16 201.03
C LEU A 1107 106.20 44.89 202.49
N PRO A 1108 106.85 45.85 203.20
CA PRO A 1108 107.31 45.69 204.58
C PRO A 1108 106.19 45.62 205.65
N GLN A 1109 106.58 45.30 206.89
CA GLN A 1109 105.71 45.23 208.09
C GLN A 1109 106.37 45.91 209.32
N PRO A 1110 105.61 46.40 210.32
CA PRO A 1110 106.14 47.03 211.53
C PRO A 1110 106.71 46.00 212.52
N TYR A 1111 107.45 46.48 213.52
CA TYR A 1111 108.18 45.65 214.50
C TYR A 1111 107.96 46.06 215.98
N SER A 1112 107.06 47.02 216.25
CA SER A 1112 106.77 47.51 217.61
C SER A 1112 105.33 47.17 218.03
N PRO A 1113 105.06 46.74 219.27
CA PRO A 1113 103.70 46.51 219.77
C PRO A 1113 102.80 47.75 219.61
N GLY A 1114 101.56 47.54 219.15
CA GLY A 1114 100.59 48.60 218.85
C GLY A 1114 100.81 49.41 217.56
N ALA A 1115 101.94 49.24 216.86
CA ALA A 1115 102.25 50.01 215.66
C ALA A 1115 101.49 49.53 214.40
N SER A 1116 101.21 50.47 213.48
CA SER A 1116 100.61 50.22 212.16
C SER A 1116 101.49 50.82 211.05
N MET A 1117 101.50 50.22 209.86
CA MET A 1117 102.31 50.62 208.71
C MET A 1117 101.51 50.50 207.40
N ALA A 1118 101.72 51.44 206.48
CA ALA A 1118 101.26 51.35 205.10
C ALA A 1118 102.47 51.35 204.15
N ALA A 1119 102.40 50.60 203.06
CA ALA A 1119 103.49 50.42 202.11
C ALA A 1119 103.00 50.24 200.65
N VAL A 1120 103.92 50.44 199.71
CA VAL A 1120 103.71 50.31 198.25
C VAL A 1120 104.87 49.50 197.65
N GLY A 1121 104.58 48.64 196.68
CA GLY A 1121 105.54 47.79 195.97
C GLY A 1121 105.29 47.82 194.46
N LEU A 1122 106.32 47.50 193.66
CA LEU A 1122 106.28 47.53 192.19
C LEU A 1122 106.95 46.27 191.61
N GLY A 1123 106.49 45.81 190.45
CA GLY A 1123 107.03 44.64 189.76
C GLY A 1123 106.95 44.75 188.23
N ASN A 1124 107.83 44.05 187.51
CA ASN A 1124 107.82 43.97 186.06
C ASN A 1124 108.27 42.58 185.60
N TYR A 1125 107.58 42.00 184.60
CA TYR A 1125 107.94 40.72 183.98
C TYR A 1125 107.60 40.73 182.50
N ARG A 1126 108.59 40.43 181.63
CA ARG A 1126 108.45 40.36 180.16
C ARG A 1126 107.72 41.57 179.53
N GLY A 1127 108.02 42.78 179.99
CA GLY A 1127 107.42 44.02 179.49
C GLY A 1127 106.06 44.36 180.10
N GLN A 1128 105.43 43.43 180.83
CA GLN A 1128 104.23 43.70 181.61
C GLN A 1128 104.60 44.22 183.01
N GLY A 1129 103.94 45.28 183.48
CA GLY A 1129 104.21 45.95 184.75
C GLY A 1129 103.09 45.74 185.77
N ALA A 1130 103.41 45.90 187.06
CA ALA A 1130 102.43 45.81 188.14
C ALA A 1130 102.75 46.70 189.33
N LEU A 1131 101.69 47.13 190.02
CA LEU A 1131 101.71 47.96 191.22
C LEU A 1131 101.02 47.20 192.36
N ALA A 1132 101.57 47.27 193.57
CA ALA A 1132 100.99 46.71 194.78
C ALA A 1132 100.93 47.72 195.93
N VAL A 1133 99.93 47.58 196.79
CA VAL A 1133 99.71 48.42 197.97
C VAL A 1133 99.31 47.53 199.15
N GLY A 1134 99.75 47.86 200.36
CA GLY A 1134 99.35 47.10 201.54
C GLY A 1134 99.46 47.85 202.87
N VAL A 1135 98.72 47.34 203.86
CA VAL A 1135 98.67 47.86 205.23
C VAL A 1135 98.89 46.72 206.21
N SER A 1136 99.56 46.99 207.33
CA SER A 1136 99.81 46.01 208.39
C SER A 1136 99.77 46.63 209.79
N LYS A 1137 99.45 45.81 210.79
CA LYS A 1137 99.35 46.23 212.21
C LYS A 1137 99.81 45.11 213.14
N ILE A 1138 100.47 45.47 214.24
CA ILE A 1138 100.73 44.60 215.38
C ILE A 1138 99.77 44.95 216.53
N SER A 1139 99.23 43.95 217.23
CA SER A 1139 98.35 44.17 218.38
C SER A 1139 99.10 44.77 219.58
N ASP A 1140 98.36 45.41 220.48
CA ASP A 1140 98.94 46.16 221.60
C ASP A 1140 99.65 45.25 222.62
N ASN A 1141 99.20 44.00 222.75
CA ASN A 1141 99.89 42.94 223.52
C ASN A 1141 101.05 42.27 222.77
N GLY A 1142 101.40 42.77 221.58
CA GLY A 1142 102.50 42.28 220.74
C GLY A 1142 102.28 40.93 220.07
N LYS A 1143 101.16 40.23 220.30
CA LYS A 1143 101.02 38.82 219.87
C LYS A 1143 100.42 38.59 218.48
N TRP A 1144 99.68 39.53 217.90
CA TRP A 1144 99.08 39.38 216.57
C TRP A 1144 99.74 40.33 215.57
N VAL A 1145 99.96 39.85 214.35
CA VAL A 1145 100.39 40.62 213.19
C VAL A 1145 99.35 40.43 212.09
N THR A 1146 98.82 41.51 211.53
CA THR A 1146 97.86 41.50 210.41
C THR A 1146 98.48 42.21 209.22
N LYS A 1147 98.28 41.71 207.99
CA LYS A 1147 98.72 42.34 206.73
C LYS A 1147 97.68 42.14 205.64
N LEU A 1148 97.26 43.21 204.99
CA LEU A 1148 96.39 43.20 203.80
C LEU A 1148 97.17 43.84 202.64
N GLN A 1149 97.15 43.23 201.46
CA GLN A 1149 97.85 43.74 200.28
C GLN A 1149 97.12 43.37 198.98
N GLY A 1150 97.19 44.24 197.97
CA GLY A 1150 96.60 43.99 196.66
C GLY A 1150 97.46 44.55 195.54
N SER A 1151 97.34 43.99 194.34
CA SER A 1151 98.07 44.39 193.13
C SER A 1151 97.19 44.52 191.89
N THR A 1152 97.64 45.34 190.94
CA THR A 1152 97.09 45.47 189.59
C THR A 1152 98.20 45.36 188.54
N THR A 1153 97.88 44.92 187.33
CA THR A 1153 98.83 44.63 186.23
C THR A 1153 98.51 45.42 184.96
N SER A 1154 99.46 45.52 184.03
CA SER A 1154 99.32 46.28 182.77
C SER A 1154 98.32 45.72 181.76
N GLN A 1155 97.83 44.49 181.94
CA GLN A 1155 96.70 43.94 181.16
C GLN A 1155 95.33 44.25 181.79
N GLY A 1156 95.30 44.93 182.94
CA GLY A 1156 94.09 45.32 183.67
C GLY A 1156 93.67 44.36 184.79
N ASP A 1157 94.34 43.21 184.91
CA ASP A 1157 94.01 42.20 185.92
C ASP A 1157 94.45 42.60 187.33
N THR A 1158 93.63 42.24 188.33
CA THR A 1158 93.82 42.59 189.75
C THR A 1158 93.85 41.36 190.66
N GLY A 1159 94.58 41.45 191.77
CA GLY A 1159 94.69 40.40 192.78
C GLY A 1159 94.78 40.98 194.20
N VAL A 1160 94.26 40.25 195.19
CA VAL A 1160 94.23 40.67 196.61
C VAL A 1160 94.65 39.50 197.50
N SER A 1161 95.38 39.78 198.58
CA SER A 1161 95.77 38.79 199.58
C SER A 1161 95.78 39.39 200.99
N VAL A 1162 95.47 38.56 201.99
CA VAL A 1162 95.50 38.94 203.41
C VAL A 1162 96.22 37.85 204.20
N GLY A 1163 96.98 38.25 205.22
CA GLY A 1163 97.72 37.37 206.11
C GLY A 1163 97.54 37.78 207.57
N VAL A 1164 97.43 36.79 208.45
CA VAL A 1164 97.36 36.97 209.90
C VAL A 1164 98.36 36.00 210.54
N GLY A 1165 99.24 36.53 211.39
CA GLY A 1165 100.20 35.76 212.18
C GLY A 1165 99.97 35.96 213.67
N TYR A 1166 100.26 34.93 214.46
CA TYR A 1166 100.28 34.98 215.91
C TYR A 1166 101.66 34.54 216.41
N GLN A 1167 102.31 35.36 217.22
CA GLN A 1167 103.60 35.08 217.84
C GLN A 1167 103.43 34.87 219.35
N TRP A 1168 103.99 33.77 219.87
CA TRP A 1168 103.76 33.27 221.22
C TRP A 1168 104.89 33.60 222.21
#